data_AF-A0A9P8A3Z9-F1
#
_entry.id   AF-A0A9P8A3Z9-F1
#
_cell.length_a   1.000
_cell.length_b   1.000
_cell.length_c   1.000
_cell.angle_alpha   90.00
_cell.angle_beta   90.00
_cell.angle_gamma   90.00
#
_symmetry.space_group_name_H-M   'P 1'
#
loop_
_entity.id
_entity.type
_entity.pdbx_description
1 polymer ?
#
loop_
_entity_poly.entity_id
_entity_poly.type
_entity_poly.pdbx_seq_one_letter_code
_entity_poly.pdbx_strand_id
1 'polypeptide(L)'
;MGIFTPDTIITPQIDILANAPFITNWHMINGLCQAVNSVDGGAKEASRALRKKLRAGDSQQQMNSITVMQALIDGCGSKFKAELATIKFGLVIQQVMESKSTDPRVKGRLMERLSVWATTFSWDPSLEVIPQLYHKLSMDNVMRGIPTAEAMSPPPQRHDSPPFMRPVAPNGEQILQDIELANNNAHMLVEAVSFADPELEAVEENALIREFQSKCLTLQRGVQIYLSELTNETTPDEKCLAALLACNEELILAVGAYNRMMEQRTLSRAMKIQQPSHSTRHEYLLRDAAAADSAEVGSGYKVPYSENQTGKGRSAHDDAPVADPFADDGLYVSRPTDMPSVKDGTTLAMDNNEKGHAPDYNEDEARLATLGYKQNMKRQFSGLQNFGFTLTNSSVLIGIVPLFGFGMVTGGPVVAIWGWLLVAFFVMFIGLGMAEICSTFPTAGGLYFWTAKLGGPKWGPMFSWYEAWFNMLGQFAGCSGSVLAAATFMNKLIKIWEPTYETNGKMDFAIMAALMILAGIINTAGGRALKIASLVSVVVHIFGTIAIIITVLVGAPKLQSAKFVFTDFQDHTGYTEVGGVSPVFVFMLGLLQSQWSMLGYDASAHMSEETEKSYVNGPRGILMSIFASVLIGLGLALALTFGIQDYDATVASAFGAAPQIFLDCAGKEGGSVLIFLIVFAGFLCGIATVAANSRMLYAFARDGGLPFSPYWTVLNKRTQMPLRLVWLSVVVIILLALPAIGSTATLSAISGISIIGFTVSYAIPILLRITVGAETFVQREFNLGRFSKPIGWVACIWTAFIFVIFNLPQSWPVSNVDTFNFTPAAVGFLLVFTTSTWFLSARHWFKGPVSEIALLELDGVVPTNVGEKQEVFEETK
;
A
#
# COMPACT_ATOMS: atom_id res chain seq x y z
N MET A 1 30.29 37.69 13.32
CA MET A 1 31.57 37.78 12.59
C MET A 1 31.50 36.78 11.45
N GLY A 2 31.35 37.25 10.21
CA GLY A 2 31.71 36.46 9.04
C GLY A 2 33.19 36.65 8.70
N ILE A 3 33.61 36.04 7.58
CA ILE A 3 34.92 36.17 6.90
C ILE A 3 35.97 35.22 7.56
N PHE A 4 36.51 34.16 6.95
CA PHE A 4 36.94 33.89 5.57
C PHE A 4 36.61 32.44 5.16
N THR A 5 36.02 32.22 3.98
CA THR A 5 36.25 30.97 3.24
C THR A 5 37.69 30.99 2.73
N PRO A 6 38.46 29.89 2.81
CA PRO A 6 39.79 29.85 2.20
C PRO A 6 39.70 30.27 0.73
N ASP A 7 40.62 31.12 0.27
CA ASP A 7 40.70 31.56 -1.13
C ASP A 7 41.05 30.35 -2.01
N THR A 8 40.03 29.66 -2.49
CA THR A 8 40.15 28.56 -3.44
C THR A 8 40.25 29.14 -4.85
N ILE A 9 41.04 28.50 -5.70
CA ILE A 9 41.21 28.90 -7.10
C ILE A 9 40.01 28.54 -7.98
N ILE A 10 39.00 27.85 -7.44
CA ILE A 10 37.88 27.24 -8.18
C ILE A 10 36.96 28.31 -8.77
N THR A 11 36.40 29.20 -7.95
CA THR A 11 35.53 30.28 -8.44
C THR A 11 36.24 31.22 -9.42
N PRO A 12 37.47 31.71 -9.14
CA PRO A 12 38.23 32.53 -10.10
C PRO A 12 38.50 31.84 -11.44
N GLN A 13 38.84 30.54 -11.43
CA GLN A 13 39.07 29.79 -12.67
C GLN A 13 37.77 29.62 -13.49
N ILE A 14 36.64 29.37 -12.83
CA ILE A 14 35.33 29.32 -13.50
C ILE A 14 34.97 30.70 -14.09
N ASP A 15 35.29 31.79 -13.40
CA ASP A 15 35.08 33.14 -13.92
C ASP A 15 35.91 33.39 -15.19
N ILE A 16 37.18 32.98 -15.21
CA ILE A 16 38.06 33.10 -16.40
C ILE A 16 37.51 32.26 -17.56
N LEU A 17 37.17 30.99 -17.31
CA LEU A 17 36.65 30.08 -18.34
C LEU A 17 35.29 30.53 -18.87
N ALA A 18 34.40 31.02 -18.02
CA ALA A 18 33.09 31.52 -18.44
C ALA A 18 33.22 32.80 -19.28
N ASN A 19 34.21 33.67 -18.99
CA ASN A 19 34.43 34.93 -19.72
C ASN A 19 35.32 34.78 -20.97
N ALA A 20 35.86 33.59 -21.24
CA ALA A 20 36.74 33.39 -22.38
C ALA A 20 35.96 33.47 -23.72
N PRO A 21 36.52 34.11 -24.77
CA PRO A 21 35.87 34.14 -26.08
C PRO A 21 35.68 32.75 -26.68
N PHE A 22 36.62 31.83 -26.43
CA PHE A 22 36.52 30.40 -26.75
C PHE A 22 37.24 29.57 -25.67
N ILE A 23 36.65 28.45 -25.27
CA ILE A 23 37.31 27.49 -24.38
C ILE A 23 38.28 26.65 -25.21
N THR A 24 39.55 27.06 -25.24
CA THR A 24 40.63 26.34 -25.96
C THR A 24 41.71 25.79 -25.02
N ASN A 25 41.69 26.19 -23.75
CA ASN A 25 42.73 25.86 -22.79
C ASN A 25 42.34 24.66 -21.91
N TRP A 26 42.47 23.45 -22.45
CA TRP A 26 42.18 22.20 -21.73
C TRP A 26 43.07 21.97 -20.50
N HIS A 27 44.28 22.52 -20.47
CA HIS A 27 45.13 22.49 -19.26
C HIS A 27 44.47 23.21 -18.07
N MET A 28 43.77 24.31 -18.32
CA MET A 28 43.04 25.05 -17.29
C MET A 28 41.82 24.27 -16.78
N ILE A 29 41.12 23.54 -17.65
CA ILE A 29 40.00 22.67 -17.27
C ILE A 29 40.49 21.49 -16.42
N ASN A 30 41.59 20.85 -16.81
CA ASN A 30 42.17 19.76 -16.04
C ASN A 30 42.64 20.24 -14.65
N GLY A 31 43.26 21.43 -14.59
CA GLY A 31 43.61 22.08 -13.33
C GLY A 31 42.40 22.40 -12.45
N LEU A 32 41.30 22.85 -13.06
CA LEU A 32 40.03 23.08 -12.35
C LEU A 32 39.45 21.77 -11.80
N CYS A 33 39.46 20.68 -12.57
CA CYS A 33 38.97 19.37 -12.10
C CYS A 33 39.81 18.86 -10.92
N GLN A 34 41.14 19.01 -10.99
CA GLN A 34 42.03 18.67 -9.88
C GLN A 34 41.72 19.49 -8.63
N ALA A 35 41.58 20.82 -8.77
CA ALA A 35 41.24 21.71 -7.66
C ALA A 35 39.88 21.38 -7.02
N VAL A 36 38.87 21.06 -7.84
CA VAL A 36 37.54 20.66 -7.37
C VAL A 36 37.60 19.33 -6.60
N ASN A 37 38.44 18.40 -7.03
CA ASN A 37 38.59 17.09 -6.38
C ASN A 37 39.46 17.14 -5.11
N SER A 38 40.41 18.08 -5.03
CA SER A 38 41.36 18.21 -3.92
C SER A 38 40.86 19.03 -2.74
N VAL A 39 39.80 19.82 -2.92
CA VAL A 39 39.23 20.67 -1.86
C VAL A 39 37.94 20.08 -1.32
N ASP A 40 37.83 19.96 0.01
CA ASP A 40 36.58 19.58 0.67
C ASP A 40 35.49 20.61 0.42
N GLY A 41 34.42 20.19 -0.25
CA GLY A 41 33.36 21.08 -0.73
C GLY A 41 33.65 21.79 -2.05
N GLY A 42 34.73 21.47 -2.76
CA GLY A 42 35.10 22.06 -4.05
C GLY A 42 34.03 21.90 -5.13
N ALA A 43 33.36 20.74 -5.18
CA ALA A 43 32.24 20.50 -6.10
C ALA A 43 31.03 21.42 -5.83
N LYS A 44 30.74 21.68 -4.55
CA LYS A 44 29.66 22.57 -4.11
C LYS A 44 29.98 24.03 -4.42
N GLU A 45 31.24 24.42 -4.31
CA GLU A 45 31.72 25.74 -4.72
C GLU A 45 31.61 25.93 -6.23
N ALA A 46 32.11 24.98 -7.02
CA ALA A 46 32.01 25.00 -8.48
C ALA A 46 30.55 25.06 -8.95
N SER A 47 29.68 24.24 -8.36
CA SER A 47 28.22 24.25 -8.59
C SER A 47 27.60 25.62 -8.29
N ARG A 48 28.03 26.29 -7.21
CA ARG A 48 27.55 27.64 -6.87
C ARG A 48 27.98 28.68 -7.90
N ALA A 49 29.25 28.67 -8.32
CA ALA A 49 29.79 29.59 -9.30
C ALA A 49 29.09 29.44 -10.67
N LEU A 50 28.92 28.19 -11.13
CA LEU A 50 28.28 27.88 -12.41
C LEU A 50 26.79 28.26 -12.43
N ARG A 51 26.05 28.04 -11.33
CA ARG A 51 24.66 28.50 -11.21
C ARG A 51 24.52 30.02 -11.23
N LYS A 52 25.52 30.76 -10.75
CA LYS A 52 25.54 32.22 -10.82
C LYS A 52 25.70 32.67 -12.27
N LYS A 53 26.62 32.04 -13.02
CA LYS A 53 26.86 32.34 -14.44
C LYS A 53 25.70 31.95 -15.35
N LEU A 54 25.04 30.83 -15.08
CA LEU A 54 23.82 30.45 -15.83
C LEU A 54 22.69 31.47 -15.67
N ARG A 55 22.49 32.03 -14.48
CA ARG A 55 21.38 32.96 -14.20
C ARG A 55 21.59 34.37 -14.71
N ALA A 56 22.81 34.89 -14.59
CA ALA A 56 23.13 36.29 -14.78
C ALA A 56 24.17 36.56 -15.88
N GLY A 57 24.66 35.53 -16.56
CA GLY A 57 25.64 35.68 -17.62
C GLY A 57 25.01 36.05 -18.96
N ASP A 58 25.80 36.70 -19.82
CA ASP A 58 25.45 36.87 -21.23
C ASP A 58 25.39 35.51 -21.97
N SER A 59 24.89 35.49 -23.20
CA SER A 59 24.71 34.25 -23.94
C SER A 59 26.00 33.47 -24.16
N GLN A 60 27.15 34.14 -24.28
CA GLN A 60 28.46 33.48 -24.42
C GLN A 60 28.92 32.88 -23.09
N GLN A 61 28.78 33.61 -21.98
CA GLN A 61 29.07 33.14 -20.63
C GLN A 61 28.22 31.93 -20.25
N GLN A 62 26.94 31.91 -20.65
CA GLN A 62 26.05 30.77 -20.44
C GLN A 62 26.51 29.54 -21.24
N MET A 63 26.87 29.70 -22.52
CA MET A 63 27.39 28.61 -23.36
C MET A 63 28.70 28.02 -22.81
N ASN A 64 29.62 28.89 -22.38
CA ASN A 64 30.88 28.47 -21.76
C ASN A 64 30.62 27.73 -20.44
N SER A 65 29.68 28.22 -19.62
CA SER A 65 29.32 27.57 -18.36
C SER A 65 28.76 26.16 -18.56
N ILE A 66 27.93 25.94 -19.59
CA ILE A 66 27.41 24.61 -19.95
C ILE A 66 28.57 23.67 -20.35
N THR A 67 29.56 24.19 -21.07
CA THR A 67 30.74 23.43 -21.48
C THR A 67 31.63 23.06 -20.29
N VAL A 68 31.84 23.98 -19.36
CA VAL A 68 32.59 23.72 -18.11
C VAL A 68 31.85 22.70 -17.23
N MET A 69 30.51 22.72 -17.18
CA MET A 69 29.74 21.70 -16.45
C MET A 69 29.97 20.30 -17.03
N GLN A 70 29.93 20.15 -18.35
CA GLN A 70 30.23 18.86 -18.98
C GLN A 70 31.63 18.38 -18.60
N ALA A 71 32.64 19.26 -18.69
CA ALA A 71 34.01 18.90 -18.35
C ALA A 71 34.16 18.49 -16.87
N LEU A 72 33.44 19.12 -15.94
CA LEU A 72 33.44 18.73 -14.53
C LEU A 72 32.69 17.41 -14.27
N ILE A 73 31.65 17.10 -15.04
CA ILE A 73 30.98 15.79 -14.96
C ILE A 73 31.94 14.68 -15.40
N ASP A 74 32.68 14.93 -16.48
CA ASP A 74 33.63 13.97 -17.05
C ASP A 74 34.90 13.85 -16.19
N GLY A 75 35.39 14.95 -15.60
CA GLY A 75 36.64 15.00 -14.84
C GLY A 75 36.54 14.81 -13.32
N CYS A 76 35.39 15.12 -12.70
CA CYS A 76 35.18 15.00 -11.25
C CYS A 76 34.25 13.86 -10.85
N GLY A 77 33.62 13.18 -11.82
CA GLY A 77 32.81 11.99 -11.61
C GLY A 77 31.66 12.20 -10.62
N SER A 78 31.46 11.24 -9.70
CA SER A 78 30.32 11.21 -8.77
C SER A 78 30.21 12.45 -7.88
N LYS A 79 31.33 13.05 -7.47
CA LYS A 79 31.36 14.25 -6.61
C LYS A 79 30.60 15.43 -7.23
N PHE A 80 30.81 15.69 -8.52
CA PHE A 80 30.13 16.80 -9.21
C PHE A 80 28.75 16.40 -9.75
N LYS A 81 28.57 15.13 -10.14
CA LYS A 81 27.25 14.59 -10.55
C LYS A 81 26.21 14.75 -9.44
N ALA A 82 26.56 14.46 -8.19
CA ALA A 82 25.68 14.64 -7.03
C ALA A 82 25.25 16.12 -6.85
N GLU A 83 26.17 17.07 -7.05
CA GLU A 83 25.85 18.51 -6.96
C GLU A 83 24.96 18.99 -8.12
N LEU A 84 25.15 18.45 -9.33
CA LEU A 84 24.32 18.74 -10.50
C LEU A 84 22.90 18.18 -10.33
N ALA A 85 22.76 17.01 -9.73
CA ALA A 85 21.47 16.37 -9.43
C ALA A 85 20.77 16.95 -8.20
N THR A 86 21.23 18.08 -7.65
CA THR A 86 20.49 18.78 -6.59
C THR A 86 19.28 19.53 -7.14
N ILE A 87 18.18 19.54 -6.39
CA ILE A 87 16.98 20.34 -6.70
C ILE A 87 17.33 21.82 -6.96
N LYS A 88 18.29 22.37 -6.21
CA LYS A 88 18.76 23.75 -6.35
C LYS A 88 19.42 24.04 -7.70
N PHE A 89 20.04 23.04 -8.33
CA PHE A 89 20.59 23.18 -9.68
C PHE A 89 19.51 22.99 -10.74
N GLY A 90 18.64 22.00 -10.56
CA GLY A 90 17.50 21.76 -11.45
C GLY A 90 16.58 22.97 -11.62
N LEU A 91 16.28 23.70 -10.53
CA LEU A 91 15.50 24.94 -10.59
C LEU A 91 16.16 26.06 -11.41
N VAL A 92 17.50 26.15 -11.37
CA VAL A 92 18.24 27.14 -12.18
C VAL A 92 18.15 26.80 -13.65
N ILE A 93 18.32 25.53 -14.00
CA ILE A 93 18.16 25.06 -15.38
C ILE A 93 16.75 25.34 -15.87
N GLN A 94 15.72 25.02 -15.07
CA GLN A 94 14.32 25.29 -15.42
C GLN A 94 14.08 26.79 -15.63
N GLN A 95 14.60 27.65 -14.75
CA GLN A 95 14.47 29.10 -14.87
C GLN A 95 15.11 29.65 -16.16
N VAL A 96 16.28 29.14 -16.54
CA VAL A 96 16.97 29.53 -17.79
C VAL A 96 16.19 29.06 -19.02
N MET A 97 15.61 27.85 -18.97
CA MET A 97 14.79 27.31 -20.07
C MET A 97 13.47 28.06 -20.25
N GLU A 98 12.83 28.48 -19.15
CA GLU A 98 11.56 29.20 -19.16
C GLU A 98 11.70 30.71 -19.44
N SER A 99 12.86 31.30 -19.17
CA SER A 99 13.08 32.74 -19.35
C SER A 99 12.95 33.16 -20.83
N LYS A 100 12.18 34.23 -21.09
CA LYS A 100 12.04 34.82 -22.44
C LYS A 100 13.29 35.58 -22.89
N SER A 101 14.16 35.99 -21.97
CA SER A 101 15.37 36.76 -22.26
C SER A 101 16.59 35.90 -22.60
N THR A 102 16.51 34.58 -22.44
CA THR A 102 17.62 33.66 -22.73
C THR A 102 17.71 33.35 -24.23
N ASP A 103 18.91 33.47 -24.81
CA ASP A 103 19.19 33.21 -26.23
C ASP A 103 18.79 31.77 -26.61
N PRO A 104 18.06 31.57 -27.73
CA PRO A 104 17.67 30.23 -28.21
C PRO A 104 18.83 29.24 -28.33
N ARG A 105 20.04 29.71 -28.67
CA ARG A 105 21.23 28.85 -28.79
C ARG A 105 21.63 28.25 -27.44
N VAL A 106 21.50 29.01 -26.36
CA VAL A 106 21.77 28.55 -24.99
C VAL A 106 20.76 27.47 -24.59
N LYS A 107 19.47 27.69 -24.90
CA LYS A 107 18.41 26.70 -24.61
C LYS A 107 18.62 25.40 -25.39
N GLY A 108 18.97 25.51 -26.69
CA GLY A 108 19.26 24.35 -27.53
C GLY A 108 20.44 23.54 -26.98
N ARG A 109 21.55 24.21 -26.65
CA ARG A 109 22.75 23.55 -26.10
C ARG A 109 22.51 22.93 -24.73
N LEU A 110 21.75 23.60 -23.87
CA LEU A 110 21.40 23.09 -22.54
C LEU A 110 20.50 21.86 -22.64
N MET A 111 19.54 21.86 -23.57
CA MET A 111 18.66 20.71 -23.81
C MET A 111 19.41 19.50 -24.39
N GLU A 112 20.34 19.74 -25.32
CA GLU A 112 21.25 18.72 -25.85
C GLU A 112 22.04 18.07 -24.70
N ARG A 113 22.63 18.88 -23.81
CA ARG A 113 23.41 18.37 -22.67
C ARG A 113 22.55 17.66 -21.63
N LEU A 114 21.36 18.17 -21.34
CA LEU A 114 20.42 17.51 -20.44
C LEU A 114 20.00 16.12 -20.93
N SER A 115 19.87 15.91 -22.24
CA SER A 115 19.56 14.58 -22.80
C SER A 115 20.68 13.57 -22.51
N VAL A 116 21.94 14.01 -22.65
CA VAL A 116 23.12 13.21 -22.37
C VAL A 116 23.24 12.94 -20.87
N TRP A 117 22.98 13.95 -20.02
CA TRP A 117 23.04 13.76 -18.58
C TRP A 117 21.89 12.88 -18.07
N ALA A 118 20.69 13.01 -18.63
CA ALA A 118 19.55 12.17 -18.27
C ALA A 118 19.81 10.69 -18.56
N THR A 119 20.40 10.37 -19.71
CA THR A 119 20.81 9.00 -20.02
C THR A 119 21.96 8.54 -19.12
N THR A 120 22.94 9.41 -18.86
CA THR A 120 24.09 9.10 -17.98
C THR A 120 23.65 8.85 -16.53
N PHE A 121 22.64 9.56 -16.03
CA PHE A 121 22.22 9.52 -14.62
C PHE A 121 21.06 8.55 -14.38
N SER A 122 20.42 8.04 -15.44
CA SER A 122 19.24 7.15 -15.36
C SER A 122 19.44 5.87 -14.53
N TRP A 123 20.69 5.44 -14.35
CA TRP A 123 21.05 4.20 -13.66
C TRP A 123 21.32 4.38 -12.15
N ASP A 124 21.35 5.62 -11.66
CA ASP A 124 21.59 5.95 -10.26
C ASP A 124 20.36 6.64 -9.65
N PRO A 125 19.60 5.95 -8.77
CA PRO A 125 18.41 6.52 -8.13
C PRO A 125 18.71 7.80 -7.35
N SER A 126 19.94 8.00 -6.87
CA SER A 126 20.31 9.23 -6.14
C SER A 126 20.45 10.45 -7.05
N LEU A 127 20.45 10.27 -8.38
CA LEU A 127 20.63 11.33 -9.37
C LEU A 127 19.38 11.59 -10.24
N GLU A 128 18.21 11.08 -9.82
CA GLU A 128 16.96 11.07 -10.61
C GLU A 128 16.43 12.47 -11.01
N VAL A 129 16.88 13.51 -10.31
CA VAL A 129 16.47 14.91 -10.55
C VAL A 129 16.75 15.35 -11.99
N ILE A 130 17.87 14.96 -12.60
CA ILE A 130 18.20 15.34 -13.97
C ILE A 130 17.36 14.59 -15.02
N PRO A 131 17.20 13.25 -14.95
CA PRO A 131 16.26 12.52 -15.79
C PRO A 131 14.82 13.07 -15.72
N GLN A 132 14.29 13.32 -14.53
CA GLN A 132 12.95 13.88 -14.34
C GLN A 132 12.82 15.28 -14.96
N LEU A 133 13.83 16.14 -14.75
CA LEU A 133 13.86 17.49 -15.30
C LEU A 133 13.91 17.48 -16.83
N TYR A 134 14.74 16.61 -17.42
CA TYR A 134 14.81 16.46 -18.88
C TYR A 134 13.47 15.98 -19.45
N HIS A 135 12.84 14.98 -18.83
CA HIS A 135 11.53 14.47 -19.28
C HIS A 135 10.46 15.58 -19.22
N LYS A 136 10.41 16.34 -18.12
CA LYS A 136 9.51 17.48 -17.96
C LYS A 136 9.72 18.55 -19.04
N LEU A 137 10.95 18.98 -19.26
CA LEU A 137 11.28 20.02 -20.24
C LEU A 137 11.10 19.54 -21.69
N SER A 138 11.31 18.24 -21.96
CA SER A 138 11.06 17.63 -23.27
C SER A 138 9.58 17.65 -23.63
N MET A 139 8.72 17.27 -22.68
CA MET A 139 7.26 17.35 -22.85
C MET A 139 6.77 18.78 -23.09
N ASP A 140 7.30 19.76 -22.35
CA ASP A 140 6.94 21.17 -22.49
C ASP A 140 7.46 21.78 -23.81
N ASN A 141 8.62 21.33 -24.32
CA ASN A 141 9.19 21.80 -25.59
C ASN A 141 8.44 21.29 -26.82
N VAL A 142 7.91 20.06 -26.80
CA VAL A 142 7.00 19.54 -27.84
C VAL A 142 5.75 20.43 -27.98
N MET A 143 5.31 21.04 -26.88
CA MET A 143 4.13 21.93 -26.84
C MET A 143 4.43 23.39 -27.22
N ARG A 144 5.71 23.83 -27.26
CA ARG A 144 6.09 25.24 -27.47
C ARG A 144 6.80 25.57 -28.79
N GLY A 145 7.00 24.60 -29.69
CA GLY A 145 7.43 24.87 -31.07
C GLY A 145 8.79 25.56 -31.22
N ILE A 146 9.76 25.23 -30.36
CA ILE A 146 11.16 25.65 -30.55
C ILE A 146 11.77 24.73 -31.62
N PRO A 147 12.42 25.25 -32.68
CA PRO A 147 12.97 24.41 -33.75
C PRO A 147 13.97 23.39 -33.21
N THR A 148 13.85 22.14 -33.68
CA THR A 148 14.80 21.06 -33.40
C THR A 148 16.19 21.40 -33.96
N ALA A 149 17.25 20.88 -33.33
CA ALA A 149 18.64 21.12 -33.68
C ALA A 149 19.00 20.79 -35.15
N GLU A 150 18.18 19.98 -35.84
CA GLU A 150 18.30 19.67 -37.26
C GLU A 150 17.97 20.86 -38.19
N ALA A 151 17.20 21.86 -37.71
CA ALA A 151 16.73 22.97 -38.54
C ALA A 151 17.68 24.19 -38.60
N MET A 152 18.84 24.15 -37.92
CA MET A 152 19.78 25.28 -37.82
C MET A 152 21.16 25.03 -38.45
N SER A 153 21.30 24.01 -39.31
CA SER A 153 22.54 23.77 -40.06
C SER A 153 22.68 24.78 -41.23
N PRO A 154 23.80 25.52 -41.36
CA PRO A 154 24.05 26.32 -42.55
C PRO A 154 24.32 25.42 -43.78
N PRO A 155 24.08 25.90 -45.02
CA PRO A 155 24.27 25.10 -46.24
C PRO A 155 25.75 24.71 -46.42
N PRO A 156 26.04 23.60 -47.12
CA PRO A 156 27.34 22.96 -47.08
C PRO A 156 28.40 23.84 -47.77
N GLN A 157 29.28 24.44 -46.97
CA GLN A 157 30.56 24.95 -47.46
C GLN A 157 31.58 23.81 -47.38
N ARG A 158 32.16 23.49 -48.54
CA ARG A 158 33.28 22.55 -48.67
C ARG A 158 34.43 22.99 -47.76
N HIS A 159 34.72 22.20 -46.75
CA HIS A 159 36.04 22.16 -46.14
C HIS A 159 36.40 20.71 -45.85
N ASP A 160 37.45 20.26 -46.52
CA ASP A 160 38.05 18.95 -46.39
C ASP A 160 38.35 18.65 -44.91
N SER A 161 37.71 17.62 -44.36
CA SER A 161 38.05 17.00 -43.08
C SER A 161 38.26 15.50 -43.32
N PRO A 162 39.29 14.88 -42.73
CA PRO A 162 39.68 13.50 -43.05
C PRO A 162 38.59 12.51 -42.62
N PRO A 163 38.50 11.33 -43.27
CA PRO A 163 37.42 10.39 -43.04
C PRO A 163 37.45 9.83 -41.62
N PHE A 164 36.26 9.74 -41.00
CA PHE A 164 36.05 9.02 -39.75
C PHE A 164 36.53 7.57 -39.89
N MET A 165 37.58 7.19 -39.16
CA MET A 165 37.89 5.78 -38.93
C MET A 165 36.77 5.14 -38.11
N ARG A 166 36.27 3.98 -38.56
CA ARG A 166 35.51 3.08 -37.68
C ARG A 166 36.43 2.57 -36.57
N PRO A 167 35.92 2.33 -35.34
CA PRO A 167 36.67 1.62 -34.32
C PRO A 167 37.08 0.25 -34.86
N VAL A 168 38.36 -0.09 -34.70
CA VAL A 168 38.93 -1.39 -35.05
C VAL A 168 38.35 -2.43 -34.09
N ALA A 169 37.83 -3.55 -34.59
CA ALA A 169 37.39 -4.66 -33.75
C ALA A 169 38.59 -5.18 -32.92
N PRO A 170 38.45 -5.41 -31.61
CA PRO A 170 39.56 -5.79 -30.75
C PRO A 170 40.10 -7.17 -31.14
N ASN A 171 41.43 -7.30 -31.26
CA ASN A 171 42.09 -8.56 -31.55
C ASN A 171 41.94 -9.55 -30.37
N GLY A 172 41.83 -10.86 -30.64
CA GLY A 172 41.58 -11.88 -29.61
C GLY A 172 42.60 -11.93 -28.45
N GLU A 173 43.83 -11.46 -28.68
CA GLU A 173 44.86 -11.33 -27.63
C GLU A 173 44.53 -10.23 -26.61
N GLN A 174 43.86 -9.15 -27.05
CA GLN A 174 43.43 -8.06 -26.19
C GLN A 174 42.23 -8.45 -25.32
N ILE A 175 41.32 -9.26 -25.88
CA ILE A 175 40.19 -9.82 -25.15
C ILE A 175 40.68 -10.72 -24.00
N LEU A 176 41.72 -11.54 -24.24
CA LEU A 176 42.31 -12.39 -23.21
C LEU A 176 42.99 -11.59 -22.08
N GLN A 177 43.67 -10.49 -22.41
CA GLN A 177 44.26 -9.59 -21.40
C GLN A 177 43.19 -8.89 -20.55
N ASP A 178 42.08 -8.46 -21.16
CA ASP A 178 40.98 -7.83 -20.46
C ASP A 178 40.24 -8.82 -19.53
N ILE A 179 40.12 -10.10 -19.93
CA ILE A 179 39.59 -11.18 -19.09
C ILE A 179 40.49 -11.42 -17.88
N GLU A 180 41.81 -11.50 -18.06
CA GLU A 180 42.76 -11.70 -16.97
C GLU A 180 42.71 -10.53 -15.98
N LEU A 181 42.67 -9.30 -16.50
CA LEU A 181 42.53 -8.09 -15.68
C LEU A 181 41.21 -8.08 -14.90
N ALA A 182 40.11 -8.48 -15.52
CA ALA A 182 38.80 -8.58 -14.89
C ALA A 182 38.77 -9.61 -13.76
N ASN A 183 39.30 -10.81 -13.99
CA ASN A 183 39.37 -11.85 -12.97
C ASN A 183 40.24 -11.43 -11.78
N ASN A 184 41.39 -10.80 -12.03
CA ASN A 184 42.26 -10.30 -10.96
C ASN A 184 41.58 -9.22 -10.11
N ASN A 185 40.82 -8.30 -10.71
CA ASN A 185 40.07 -7.28 -9.97
C ASN A 185 38.88 -7.87 -9.21
N ALA A 186 38.20 -8.88 -9.77
CA ALA A 186 37.11 -9.59 -9.10
C ALA A 186 37.61 -10.30 -7.83
N HIS A 187 38.74 -11.02 -7.93
CA HIS A 187 39.37 -11.67 -6.78
C HIS A 187 39.80 -10.67 -5.70
N MET A 188 40.47 -9.58 -6.08
CA MET A 188 40.89 -8.55 -5.12
C MET A 188 39.68 -7.89 -4.42
N LEU A 189 38.56 -7.70 -5.13
CA LEU A 189 37.34 -7.16 -4.52
C LEU A 189 36.74 -8.13 -3.51
N VAL A 190 36.60 -9.41 -3.86
CA VAL A 190 36.07 -10.44 -2.95
C VAL A 190 36.95 -10.56 -1.71
N GLU A 191 38.27 -10.60 -1.89
CA GLU A 191 39.24 -10.69 -0.80
C GLU A 191 39.17 -9.45 0.11
N ALA A 192 39.19 -8.24 -0.47
CA ALA A 192 39.08 -7.00 0.30
C ALA A 192 37.74 -6.88 1.05
N VAL A 193 36.64 -7.37 0.47
CA VAL A 193 35.32 -7.42 1.13
C VAL A 193 35.30 -8.47 2.25
N SER A 194 36.01 -9.58 2.11
CA SER A 194 36.05 -10.66 3.12
C SER A 194 36.81 -10.29 4.40
N PHE A 195 37.79 -9.39 4.30
CA PHE A 195 38.57 -8.89 5.43
C PHE A 195 38.00 -7.61 6.07
N ALA A 196 37.01 -6.98 5.44
CA ALA A 196 36.39 -5.76 5.93
C ALA A 196 35.35 -6.07 7.03
N ASP A 197 35.52 -5.47 8.21
CA ASP A 197 34.51 -5.53 9.27
C ASP A 197 33.38 -4.50 8.97
N PRO A 198 32.12 -4.92 8.77
CA PRO A 198 31.02 -4.02 8.42
C PRO A 198 30.71 -2.97 9.49
N GLU A 199 31.09 -3.20 10.75
CA GLU A 199 30.83 -2.32 11.88
C GLU A 199 32.01 -1.43 12.28
N LEU A 200 33.24 -1.92 12.11
CA LEU A 200 34.47 -1.21 12.51
C LEU A 200 35.11 -0.42 11.37
N GLU A 201 34.98 -0.86 10.12
CA GLU A 201 35.46 -0.10 8.97
C GLU A 201 34.32 0.65 8.28
N ALA A 202 34.50 1.94 8.06
CA ALA A 202 33.71 2.64 7.08
C ALA A 202 34.11 2.10 5.70
N VAL A 203 33.46 1.02 5.25
CA VAL A 203 33.65 0.41 3.91
C VAL A 203 33.52 1.46 2.79
N GLU A 204 32.65 2.46 2.99
CA GLU A 204 32.62 3.64 2.14
C GLU A 204 33.94 4.42 2.20
N GLU A 205 34.54 4.67 3.35
CA GLU A 205 35.81 5.41 3.41
C GLU A 205 37.02 4.58 2.93
N ASN A 206 36.87 3.25 2.79
CA ASN A 206 37.89 2.40 2.20
C ASN A 206 37.98 2.62 0.68
N ALA A 207 38.86 3.55 0.29
CA ALA A 207 39.11 3.91 -1.10
C ALA A 207 39.47 2.71 -1.97
N LEU A 208 40.13 1.69 -1.39
CA LEU A 208 40.59 0.50 -2.10
C LEU A 208 39.40 -0.39 -2.53
N ILE A 209 38.43 -0.63 -1.64
CA ILE A 209 37.24 -1.41 -1.94
C ILE A 209 36.38 -0.69 -3.00
N ARG A 210 36.22 0.64 -2.90
CA ARG A 210 35.49 1.42 -3.92
C ARG A 210 36.20 1.40 -5.27
N GLU A 211 37.53 1.45 -5.27
CA GLU A 211 38.31 1.41 -6.51
C GLU A 211 38.14 0.07 -7.22
N PHE A 212 38.26 -1.04 -6.48
CA PHE A 212 38.05 -2.37 -7.06
C PHE A 212 36.61 -2.59 -7.51
N GLN A 213 35.62 -2.10 -6.77
CA GLN A 213 34.22 -2.18 -7.16
C GLN A 213 33.94 -1.39 -8.46
N SER A 214 34.45 -0.16 -8.56
CA SER A 214 34.34 0.66 -9.77
C SER A 214 35.03 0.02 -10.98
N LYS A 215 36.21 -0.56 -10.76
CA LYS A 215 36.95 -1.30 -11.80
C LYS A 215 36.18 -2.55 -12.26
N CYS A 216 35.63 -3.34 -11.34
CA CYS A 216 34.81 -4.52 -11.67
C CYS A 216 33.58 -4.13 -12.50
N LEU A 217 32.85 -3.08 -12.12
CA LEU A 217 31.69 -2.59 -12.89
C LEU A 217 32.06 -2.09 -14.29
N THR A 218 33.24 -1.48 -14.43
CA THR A 218 33.74 -1.00 -15.73
C THR A 218 34.14 -2.18 -16.63
N LEU A 219 34.87 -3.15 -16.07
CA LEU A 219 35.32 -4.35 -16.78
C LEU A 219 34.13 -5.24 -17.17
N GLN A 220 33.10 -5.33 -16.32
CA GLN A 220 31.86 -6.05 -16.63
C GLN A 220 31.16 -5.49 -17.87
N ARG A 221 31.13 -4.17 -18.03
CA ARG A 221 30.57 -3.54 -19.24
C ARG A 221 31.42 -3.86 -20.49
N GLY A 222 32.74 -3.87 -20.36
CA GLY A 222 33.65 -4.27 -21.44
C GLY A 222 33.41 -5.71 -21.88
N VAL A 223 33.34 -6.64 -20.93
CA VAL A 223 33.07 -8.07 -21.18
C VAL A 223 31.69 -8.28 -21.81
N GLN A 224 30.66 -7.54 -21.38
CA GLN A 224 29.33 -7.61 -21.99
C GLN A 224 29.30 -7.12 -23.44
N ILE A 225 30.10 -6.10 -23.78
CA ILE A 225 30.26 -5.63 -25.16
C ILE A 225 30.91 -6.72 -26.00
N TYR A 226 32.00 -7.33 -25.53
CA TYR A 226 32.65 -8.45 -26.23
C TYR A 226 31.71 -9.65 -26.43
N LEU A 227 30.93 -10.03 -25.42
CA LEU A 227 29.91 -11.08 -25.54
C LEU A 227 28.85 -10.74 -26.60
N SER A 228 28.41 -9.47 -26.67
CA SER A 228 27.43 -9.02 -27.67
C SER A 228 27.98 -8.98 -29.09
N GLU A 229 29.28 -8.72 -29.25
CA GLU A 229 29.94 -8.70 -30.56
C GLU A 229 30.21 -10.12 -31.06
N LEU A 230 30.76 -11.00 -30.22
CA LEU A 230 31.04 -12.40 -30.56
C LEU A 230 29.77 -13.22 -30.84
N THR A 231 28.66 -12.95 -30.16
CA THR A 231 27.37 -13.63 -30.43
C THR A 231 26.74 -13.24 -31.76
N ASN A 232 27.17 -12.13 -32.36
CA ASN A 232 26.73 -11.69 -33.69
C ASN A 232 27.64 -12.17 -34.84
N GLU A 233 28.73 -12.90 -34.54
CA GLU A 233 29.58 -13.51 -35.56
C GLU A 233 29.01 -14.84 -36.06
N THR A 234 29.24 -15.14 -37.34
CA THR A 234 28.70 -16.35 -38.01
C THR A 234 29.39 -17.64 -37.60
N THR A 235 30.60 -17.57 -37.04
CA THR A 235 31.36 -18.68 -36.44
C THR A 235 32.14 -18.19 -35.22
N PRO A 236 31.53 -18.09 -34.03
CA PRO A 236 32.21 -17.57 -32.85
C PRO A 236 33.31 -18.52 -32.36
N ASP A 237 34.43 -17.98 -31.89
CA ASP A 237 35.46 -18.76 -31.19
C ASP A 237 34.91 -19.26 -29.85
N GLU A 238 34.47 -20.52 -29.82
CA GLU A 238 33.85 -21.16 -28.66
C GLU A 238 34.73 -21.11 -27.40
N LYS A 239 36.06 -21.12 -27.54
CA LYS A 239 36.98 -21.02 -26.39
C LYS A 239 37.00 -19.62 -25.80
N CYS A 240 37.02 -18.60 -26.65
CA CYS A 240 36.96 -17.20 -26.24
C CYS A 240 35.60 -16.87 -25.59
N LEU A 241 34.51 -17.36 -26.18
CA LEU A 241 33.16 -17.20 -25.65
C LEU A 241 33.00 -17.83 -24.26
N ALA A 242 33.51 -19.05 -24.06
CA ALA A 242 33.47 -19.72 -22.76
C ALA A 242 34.28 -18.96 -21.69
N ALA A 243 35.45 -18.42 -22.05
CA ALA A 243 36.28 -17.62 -21.14
C ALA A 243 35.61 -16.30 -20.72
N LEU A 244 34.93 -15.62 -21.66
CA LEU A 244 34.17 -14.39 -21.37
C LEU A 244 32.97 -14.64 -20.48
N LEU A 245 32.24 -15.74 -20.68
CA LEU A 245 31.10 -16.11 -19.83
C LEU A 245 31.54 -16.40 -18.40
N ALA A 246 32.61 -17.18 -18.22
CA ALA A 246 33.16 -17.47 -16.90
C ALA A 246 33.65 -16.19 -16.19
N CYS A 247 34.32 -15.29 -16.92
CA CYS A 247 34.78 -14.01 -16.39
C CYS A 247 33.60 -13.10 -15.95
N ASN A 248 32.52 -13.06 -16.73
CA ASN A 248 31.33 -12.30 -16.38
C ASN A 248 30.64 -12.86 -15.12
N GLU A 249 30.63 -14.18 -14.92
CA GLU A 249 30.10 -14.81 -13.72
C GLU A 249 30.89 -14.43 -12.46
N GLU A 250 32.22 -14.46 -12.52
CA GLU A 250 33.12 -14.04 -11.44
C GLU A 250 32.91 -12.56 -11.06
N LEU A 251 32.78 -11.66 -12.06
CA LEU A 251 32.49 -10.25 -11.82
C LEU A 251 31.14 -10.02 -11.14
N ILE A 252 30.11 -10.78 -11.53
CA ILE A 252 28.77 -10.71 -10.92
C ILE A 252 28.84 -11.17 -9.45
N LEU A 253 29.56 -12.25 -9.16
CA LEU A 253 29.73 -12.77 -7.80
C LEU A 253 30.48 -11.76 -6.92
N ALA A 254 31.55 -11.15 -7.43
CA ALA A 254 32.35 -10.16 -6.72
C ALA A 254 31.56 -8.88 -6.37
N VAL A 255 30.83 -8.32 -7.34
CA VAL A 255 29.96 -7.16 -7.11
C VAL A 255 28.79 -7.52 -6.18
N GLY A 256 28.26 -8.74 -6.30
CA GLY A 256 27.23 -9.26 -5.40
C GLY A 256 27.69 -9.37 -3.95
N ALA A 257 28.94 -9.79 -3.70
CA ALA A 257 29.53 -9.85 -2.36
C ALA A 257 29.64 -8.45 -1.73
N TYR A 258 30.11 -7.46 -2.49
CA TYR A 258 30.17 -6.06 -2.05
C TYR A 258 28.78 -5.51 -1.68
N ASN A 259 27.76 -5.75 -2.51
CA ASN A 259 26.40 -5.25 -2.27
C ASN A 259 25.79 -5.84 -0.99
N ARG A 260 25.99 -7.15 -0.71
CA ARG A 260 25.50 -7.80 0.51
C ARG A 260 26.12 -7.20 1.78
N MET A 261 27.42 -6.92 1.76
CA MET A 261 28.11 -6.26 2.88
C MET A 261 27.57 -4.83 3.11
N MET A 262 27.31 -4.08 2.05
CA MET A 262 26.73 -2.73 2.15
C MET A 262 25.30 -2.71 2.69
N GLU A 263 24.50 -3.71 2.33
CA GLU A 263 23.13 -3.90 2.84
C GLU A 263 23.15 -4.19 4.36
N GLN A 264 24.01 -5.10 4.82
CA GLN A 264 24.19 -5.39 6.25
C GLN A 264 24.58 -4.14 7.05
N ARG A 265 25.51 -3.31 6.54
CA ARG A 265 25.91 -2.06 7.19
C ARG A 265 24.78 -1.04 7.26
N THR A 266 23.97 -0.94 6.20
CA THR A 266 22.83 0.00 6.14
C THR A 266 21.77 -0.38 7.18
N LEU A 267 21.52 -1.69 7.34
CA LEU A 267 20.68 -2.24 8.39
C LEU A 267 21.22 -1.93 9.79
N SER A 268 22.52 -2.12 10.05
CA SER A 268 23.16 -1.79 11.34
C SER A 268 23.15 -0.28 11.66
N ARG A 269 23.32 0.60 10.67
CA ARG A 269 23.22 2.07 10.86
C ARG A 269 21.78 2.51 11.16
N ALA A 270 20.80 1.96 10.45
CA ALA A 270 19.39 2.26 10.68
C ALA A 270 18.96 1.88 12.11
N MET A 271 19.49 0.76 12.64
CA MET A 271 19.28 0.35 14.03
C MET A 271 19.89 1.32 15.05
N LYS A 272 21.08 1.89 14.79
CA LYS A 272 21.74 2.87 15.70
C LYS A 272 21.03 4.23 15.71
N ILE A 273 20.40 4.65 14.62
CA ILE A 273 19.68 5.94 14.52
C ILE A 273 18.32 5.90 15.27
N GLN A 274 17.76 4.72 15.52
CA GLN A 274 16.51 4.53 16.26
C GLN A 274 16.67 4.41 17.80
N GLN A 275 17.89 4.39 18.34
CA GLN A 275 18.06 4.58 19.79
C GLN A 275 17.86 6.06 20.12
N PRO A 276 16.89 6.42 21.00
CA PRO A 276 16.83 7.78 21.51
C PRO A 276 18.13 8.06 22.25
N SER A 277 18.74 9.22 22.01
CA SER A 277 19.94 9.69 22.70
C SER A 277 19.67 9.81 24.22
N HIS A 278 19.76 8.70 24.93
CA HIS A 278 19.90 8.65 26.38
C HIS A 278 21.37 8.95 26.75
N SER A 279 21.96 10.01 26.21
CA SER A 279 23.36 10.38 26.50
C SER A 279 23.53 11.74 27.17
N THR A 280 22.47 12.35 27.69
CA THR A 280 22.60 13.59 28.49
C THR A 280 21.89 13.55 29.84
N ARG A 281 21.19 12.44 30.15
CA ARG A 281 20.53 12.24 31.47
C ARG A 281 21.20 11.20 32.36
N HIS A 282 22.06 10.33 31.80
CA HIS A 282 22.85 9.38 32.59
C HIS A 282 24.18 9.94 33.10
N GLU A 283 24.77 10.94 32.44
CA GLU A 283 26.00 11.59 32.93
C GLU A 283 25.78 12.53 34.13
N TYR A 284 24.56 13.04 34.34
CA TYR A 284 24.23 13.80 35.54
C TYR A 284 23.84 12.90 36.73
N LEU A 285 23.30 11.69 36.49
CA LEU A 285 22.89 10.77 37.56
C LEU A 285 24.01 9.82 38.02
N LEU A 286 25.05 9.61 37.20
CA LEU A 286 26.25 8.84 37.59
C LEU A 286 27.30 9.70 38.30
N ARG A 287 27.21 11.03 38.20
CA ARG A 287 28.11 11.96 38.89
C ARG A 287 27.65 12.26 40.33
N ASP A 288 26.35 12.17 40.59
CA ASP A 288 25.79 12.28 41.95
C ASP A 288 25.79 10.94 42.72
N ALA A 289 25.86 9.79 42.02
CA ALA A 289 26.01 8.47 42.65
C ALA A 289 27.47 8.14 43.04
N ALA A 290 28.47 8.75 42.38
CA ALA A 290 29.89 8.58 42.71
C ALA A 290 30.39 9.51 43.83
N ALA A 291 29.57 10.46 44.29
CA ALA A 291 29.87 11.37 45.40
C ALA A 291 29.27 10.92 46.75
N ALA A 292 28.53 9.81 46.78
CA ALA A 292 27.82 9.31 47.95
C ALA A 292 28.40 8.02 48.55
N ASP A 293 29.52 7.50 48.03
CA ASP A 293 30.11 6.21 48.44
C ASP A 293 31.48 6.34 49.15
N SER A 294 31.73 7.50 49.78
CA SER A 294 32.88 7.71 50.64
C SER A 294 32.48 8.30 51.99
N ALA A 295 31.56 7.65 52.70
CA ALA A 295 31.38 7.84 54.14
C ALA A 295 30.59 6.66 54.75
N GLU A 296 31.04 6.22 55.93
CA GLU A 296 30.32 5.35 56.89
C GLU A 296 30.49 3.83 56.77
N VAL A 297 31.68 3.43 57.23
CA VAL A 297 31.93 2.35 58.21
C VAL A 297 30.77 2.13 59.18
N GLY A 298 30.31 0.89 59.36
CA GLY A 298 29.67 0.49 60.63
C GLY A 298 28.73 -0.71 60.64
N SER A 299 29.28 -1.89 60.98
CA SER A 299 28.74 -2.83 61.99
C SER A 299 27.33 -3.47 61.81
N GLY A 300 27.32 -4.81 61.63
CA GLY A 300 26.69 -5.69 62.62
C GLY A 300 25.59 -6.67 62.16
N TYR A 301 25.93 -7.99 62.21
CA TYR A 301 25.07 -9.15 62.54
C TYR A 301 23.86 -9.46 61.61
N LYS A 302 23.47 -10.70 61.21
CA LYS A 302 23.67 -12.06 61.73
C LYS A 302 23.19 -13.08 60.65
N VAL A 303 23.88 -14.22 60.58
CA VAL A 303 23.62 -15.50 59.85
C VAL A 303 22.39 -16.21 60.49
N PRO A 304 21.56 -17.11 59.85
CA PRO A 304 22.04 -18.41 59.35
C PRO A 304 21.35 -19.19 58.19
N TYR A 305 22.21 -19.98 57.51
CA TYR A 305 22.12 -21.38 57.03
C TYR A 305 20.77 -22.14 56.95
N SER A 306 20.58 -22.90 55.86
CA SER A 306 20.49 -24.38 55.92
C SER A 306 20.72 -25.07 54.55
N GLU A 307 21.50 -26.16 54.60
CA GLU A 307 21.87 -27.12 53.54
C GLU A 307 20.74 -28.10 53.15
N ASN A 308 20.83 -28.69 51.94
CA ASN A 308 20.84 -30.16 51.66
C ASN A 308 20.69 -30.41 50.15
N GLN A 309 21.69 -30.97 49.44
CA GLN A 309 22.13 -32.38 49.32
C GLN A 309 21.43 -33.20 48.20
N THR A 310 22.26 -33.54 47.19
CA THR A 310 22.51 -34.84 46.52
C THR A 310 21.47 -35.58 45.64
N GLY A 311 21.87 -35.88 44.39
CA GLY A 311 22.14 -37.28 43.96
C GLY A 311 21.42 -37.91 42.73
N LYS A 312 22.22 -38.29 41.70
CA LYS A 312 22.10 -39.45 40.73
C LYS A 312 20.91 -39.43 39.73
N GLY A 313 20.97 -39.78 38.43
CA GLY A 313 21.92 -40.47 37.54
C GLY A 313 21.21 -41.63 36.80
N ARG A 314 21.08 -41.64 35.44
CA ARG A 314 21.01 -42.85 34.56
C ARG A 314 20.81 -42.55 33.05
N SER A 315 21.15 -43.55 32.23
CA SER A 315 21.56 -43.55 30.82
C SER A 315 20.53 -43.99 29.77
N ALA A 316 20.87 -43.66 28.51
CA ALA A 316 20.55 -44.15 27.15
C ALA A 316 19.69 -45.43 26.89
N HIS A 317 18.94 -45.38 25.78
CA HIS A 317 18.78 -46.47 24.80
C HIS A 317 18.38 -45.92 23.41
N ASP A 318 18.98 -46.51 22.36
CA ASP A 318 18.76 -46.34 20.92
C ASP A 318 17.47 -47.03 20.43
N ASP A 319 16.94 -46.58 19.28
CA ASP A 319 16.48 -47.46 18.18
C ASP A 319 16.12 -46.64 16.91
N ALA A 320 16.58 -47.12 15.75
CA ALA A 320 16.35 -46.58 14.41
C ALA A 320 15.21 -47.33 13.67
N PRO A 321 14.70 -46.82 12.52
CA PRO A 321 14.10 -47.68 11.52
C PRO A 321 14.68 -47.53 10.10
N VAL A 322 14.43 -48.61 9.35
CA VAL A 322 14.96 -49.12 8.09
C VAL A 322 14.33 -48.47 6.84
N ALA A 323 15.07 -48.47 5.73
CA ALA A 323 14.72 -47.97 4.39
C ALA A 323 13.89 -48.96 3.54
N ASP A 324 13.12 -48.45 2.58
CA ASP A 324 12.50 -49.19 1.47
C ASP A 324 12.97 -48.59 0.12
N PRO A 325 13.37 -49.40 -0.89
CA PRO A 325 14.23 -48.98 -1.99
C PRO A 325 13.53 -49.11 -3.36
N PHE A 326 12.98 -48.02 -3.90
CA PHE A 326 12.71 -47.87 -5.34
C PHE A 326 12.70 -46.38 -5.71
N ALA A 327 13.90 -45.81 -5.87
CA ALA A 327 14.10 -44.49 -6.44
C ALA A 327 15.03 -44.62 -7.66
N ASP A 328 14.45 -44.35 -8.83
CA ASP A 328 15.04 -43.99 -10.12
C ASP A 328 13.85 -43.37 -10.89
N ASP A 329 13.92 -42.29 -11.65
CA ASP A 329 14.99 -41.38 -12.05
C ASP A 329 14.29 -40.17 -12.71
N GLY A 330 14.84 -38.95 -12.66
CA GLY A 330 14.25 -37.83 -13.42
C GLY A 330 14.48 -36.40 -12.93
N LEU A 331 15.70 -35.90 -13.13
CA LEU A 331 16.11 -34.51 -13.42
C LEU A 331 15.28 -33.33 -12.88
N TYR A 332 15.80 -32.65 -11.85
CA TYR A 332 15.91 -31.18 -11.82
C TYR A 332 17.23 -30.76 -11.18
N VAL A 333 17.98 -29.93 -11.90
CA VAL A 333 19.33 -29.44 -11.59
C VAL A 333 19.31 -28.57 -10.32
N SER A 334 20.09 -28.98 -9.33
CA SER A 334 20.30 -28.34 -8.04
C SER A 334 21.40 -27.27 -8.07
N ARG A 335 21.20 -26.21 -7.26
CA ARG A 335 22.18 -25.15 -6.97
C ARG A 335 23.44 -25.70 -6.28
N PRO A 336 24.65 -25.16 -6.53
CA PRO A 336 25.83 -25.49 -5.73
C PRO A 336 25.86 -24.66 -4.44
N THR A 337 25.84 -25.35 -3.31
CA THR A 337 26.47 -24.93 -2.06
C THR A 337 27.74 -25.73 -1.89
N ASP A 338 28.87 -25.07 -1.69
CA ASP A 338 29.95 -25.51 -0.79
C ASP A 338 31.05 -24.44 -0.73
N MET A 339 31.43 -24.03 0.48
CA MET A 339 32.80 -23.63 0.83
C MET A 339 32.98 -23.69 2.38
N PRO A 340 34.21 -23.94 2.87
CA PRO A 340 34.47 -24.86 3.97
C PRO A 340 34.73 -24.21 5.35
N SER A 341 34.80 -25.08 6.37
CA SER A 341 35.05 -24.77 7.77
C SER A 341 36.42 -24.15 8.05
N VAL A 342 36.46 -23.14 8.93
CA VAL A 342 37.64 -22.80 9.74
C VAL A 342 37.22 -22.80 11.22
N LYS A 343 37.95 -23.59 12.02
CA LYS A 343 37.85 -23.67 13.48
C LYS A 343 38.76 -22.63 14.13
N ASP A 344 38.43 -22.36 15.40
CA ASP A 344 39.16 -21.63 16.45
C ASP A 344 38.63 -20.20 16.62
N GLY A 345 38.21 -19.74 17.78
CA GLY A 345 38.23 -20.25 19.15
C GLY A 345 37.98 -19.04 20.05
N THR A 346 37.13 -19.22 21.08
CA THR A 346 36.90 -18.40 22.29
C THR A 346 35.42 -18.03 22.45
N THR A 347 34.66 -18.96 23.01
CA THR A 347 33.30 -18.75 23.52
C THR A 347 33.35 -17.97 24.85
N LEU A 348 32.95 -16.70 24.83
CA LEU A 348 32.40 -16.05 26.01
C LEU A 348 30.92 -16.41 26.09
N ALA A 349 30.57 -17.19 27.10
CA ALA A 349 29.19 -17.54 27.42
C ALA A 349 28.41 -16.27 27.79
N MET A 350 27.54 -15.82 26.89
CA MET A 350 26.45 -14.93 27.23
C MET A 350 25.19 -15.76 27.46
N ASP A 351 24.58 -15.44 28.58
CA ASP A 351 23.40 -16.02 29.20
C ASP A 351 22.24 -16.19 28.20
N ASN A 352 21.79 -17.43 28.02
CA ASN A 352 20.62 -17.77 27.22
C ASN A 352 19.37 -17.48 28.04
N ASN A 353 18.94 -16.23 28.09
CA ASN A 353 17.61 -15.91 28.58
C ASN A 353 17.01 -14.64 27.97
N GLU A 354 16.84 -14.62 26.64
CA GLU A 354 15.83 -13.75 25.99
C GLU A 354 15.51 -14.28 24.59
N LYS A 355 14.48 -15.13 24.46
CA LYS A 355 13.79 -15.35 23.18
C LYS A 355 12.88 -14.14 22.89
N GLY A 356 13.49 -13.01 22.56
CA GLY A 356 12.80 -11.86 21.99
C GLY A 356 13.08 -11.78 20.49
N HIS A 357 12.09 -12.08 19.65
CA HIS A 357 12.15 -11.68 18.23
C HIS A 357 12.26 -10.14 18.16
N ALA A 358 13.37 -9.61 17.66
CA ALA A 358 13.43 -8.20 17.28
C ALA A 358 12.37 -7.94 16.18
N PRO A 359 11.41 -7.03 16.38
CA PRO A 359 10.27 -6.91 15.50
C PRO A 359 10.59 -6.19 14.17
N ASP A 360 9.99 -6.71 13.10
CA ASP A 360 10.14 -6.41 11.66
C ASP A 360 9.65 -5.00 11.23
N TYR A 361 9.69 -3.99 12.11
CA TYR A 361 9.09 -2.66 11.87
C TYR A 361 9.76 -1.86 10.74
N ASN A 362 11.01 -2.18 10.39
CA ASN A 362 11.84 -1.35 9.50
C ASN A 362 11.51 -1.54 8.01
N GLU A 363 11.15 -2.75 7.57
CA GLU A 363 10.83 -3.03 6.16
C GLU A 363 9.47 -2.42 5.76
N ASP A 364 8.49 -2.56 6.66
CA ASP A 364 7.11 -2.12 6.48
C ASP A 364 6.99 -0.59 6.38
N GLU A 365 7.74 0.13 7.23
CA GLU A 365 7.84 1.59 7.20
C GLU A 365 8.58 2.06 5.94
N ALA A 366 9.69 1.41 5.58
CA ALA A 366 10.42 1.71 4.35
C ALA A 366 9.53 1.53 3.10
N ARG A 367 8.74 0.44 3.03
CA ARG A 367 7.79 0.20 1.94
C ARG A 367 6.72 1.29 1.86
N LEU A 368 6.15 1.72 2.98
CA LEU A 368 5.19 2.83 2.98
C LEU A 368 5.85 4.14 2.49
N ALA A 369 7.10 4.37 2.87
CA ALA A 369 7.89 5.49 2.39
C ALA A 369 8.08 5.48 0.86
N THR A 370 8.33 4.32 0.25
CA THR A 370 8.41 4.20 -1.23
C THR A 370 7.11 4.57 -1.95
N LEU A 371 5.97 4.50 -1.25
CA LEU A 371 4.67 4.91 -1.79
C LEU A 371 4.40 6.41 -1.62
N GLY A 372 5.31 7.13 -0.96
CA GLY A 372 5.24 8.57 -0.72
C GLY A 372 4.65 8.96 0.63
N TYR A 373 4.45 8.02 1.56
CA TYR A 373 3.81 8.29 2.84
C TYR A 373 4.73 8.05 4.02
N LYS A 374 4.63 8.92 5.02
CA LYS A 374 5.20 8.70 6.34
C LYS A 374 4.27 7.80 7.15
N GLN A 375 4.85 6.93 7.97
CA GLN A 375 4.11 6.13 8.94
C GLN A 375 3.55 7.05 10.04
N ASN A 376 2.27 7.43 9.92
CA ASN A 376 1.59 8.29 10.90
C ASN A 376 0.77 7.51 11.94
N MET A 377 0.28 6.31 11.59
CA MET A 377 -0.46 5.43 12.50
C MET A 377 0.45 4.34 13.07
N LYS A 378 0.23 3.96 14.34
CA LYS A 378 1.06 2.94 14.99
C LYS A 378 0.67 1.54 14.51
N ARG A 379 1.63 0.75 14.00
CA ARG A 379 1.41 -0.68 13.74
C ARG A 379 1.08 -1.41 15.03
N GLN A 380 -0.10 -2.01 15.04
CA GLN A 380 -0.66 -2.58 16.24
C GLN A 380 -1.56 -3.80 15.97
N PHE A 381 -1.95 -4.05 14.71
CA PHE A 381 -2.78 -5.18 14.34
C PHE A 381 -1.95 -6.32 13.75
N SER A 382 -2.14 -7.52 14.29
CA SER A 382 -1.63 -8.75 13.69
C SER A 382 -2.46 -9.15 12.46
N GLY A 383 -1.97 -10.09 11.65
CA GLY A 383 -2.74 -10.63 10.52
C GLY A 383 -4.10 -11.22 10.91
N LEU A 384 -4.19 -11.85 12.10
CA LEU A 384 -5.47 -12.36 12.62
C LEU A 384 -6.44 -11.23 12.98
N GLN A 385 -5.95 -10.13 13.53
CA GLN A 385 -6.78 -8.97 13.85
C GLN A 385 -7.25 -8.26 12.59
N ASN A 386 -6.39 -8.13 11.59
CA ASN A 386 -6.76 -7.59 10.27
C ASN A 386 -7.85 -8.46 9.62
N PHE A 387 -7.65 -9.78 9.55
CA PHE A 387 -8.68 -10.73 9.12
C PHE A 387 -9.98 -10.57 9.93
N GLY A 388 -9.89 -10.42 11.25
CA GLY A 388 -11.05 -10.28 12.13
C GLY A 388 -11.87 -9.03 11.84
N PHE A 389 -11.23 -7.88 11.60
CA PHE A 389 -11.93 -6.65 11.17
C PHE A 389 -12.68 -6.88 9.86
N THR A 390 -12.04 -7.55 8.91
CA THR A 390 -12.59 -7.78 7.58
C THR A 390 -13.73 -8.79 7.58
N LEU A 391 -13.60 -9.87 8.33
CA LEU A 391 -14.68 -10.84 8.56
C LEU A 391 -15.88 -10.19 9.26
N THR A 392 -15.62 -9.30 10.22
CA THR A 392 -16.66 -8.56 10.94
C THR A 392 -17.42 -7.60 10.03
N ASN A 393 -16.71 -6.90 9.14
CA ASN A 393 -17.35 -6.00 8.18
C ASN A 393 -18.15 -6.79 7.13
N SER A 394 -17.67 -7.98 6.75
CA SER A 394 -18.33 -8.93 5.83
C SER A 394 -19.30 -9.89 6.53
N SER A 395 -19.89 -9.48 7.66
CA SER A 395 -20.63 -10.35 8.56
C SER A 395 -21.75 -11.14 7.87
N VAL A 396 -21.59 -12.47 7.77
CA VAL A 396 -22.63 -13.36 7.22
C VAL A 396 -23.89 -13.43 8.10
N LEU A 397 -23.74 -13.26 9.42
CA LEU A 397 -24.87 -13.22 10.35
C LEU A 397 -25.77 -12.03 10.05
N ILE A 398 -25.15 -10.85 9.93
CA ILE A 398 -25.89 -9.63 9.62
C ILE A 398 -26.28 -9.58 8.16
N GLY A 399 -25.57 -10.25 7.26
CA GLY A 399 -25.99 -10.33 5.87
C GLY A 399 -27.23 -11.20 5.64
N ILE A 400 -27.14 -12.48 6.03
CA ILE A 400 -28.17 -13.48 5.72
C ILE A 400 -29.42 -13.26 6.57
N VAL A 401 -29.28 -13.13 7.89
CA VAL A 401 -30.44 -13.23 8.81
C VAL A 401 -31.47 -12.10 8.60
N PRO A 402 -31.10 -10.81 8.48
CA PRO A 402 -32.07 -9.74 8.23
C PRO A 402 -32.74 -9.83 6.85
N LEU A 403 -31.99 -10.25 5.82
CA LEU A 403 -32.50 -10.35 4.45
C LEU A 403 -33.01 -11.74 4.09
N PHE A 404 -33.04 -12.70 5.02
CA PHE A 404 -33.51 -14.05 4.75
C PHE A 404 -34.97 -14.04 4.27
N GLY A 405 -35.81 -13.22 4.90
CA GLY A 405 -37.21 -13.03 4.45
C GLY A 405 -37.32 -12.45 3.04
N PHE A 406 -36.41 -11.53 2.68
CA PHE A 406 -36.33 -11.01 1.31
C PHE A 406 -36.00 -12.13 0.32
N GLY A 407 -35.00 -12.96 0.62
CA GLY A 407 -34.64 -14.13 -0.19
C GLY A 407 -35.77 -15.14 -0.32
N MET A 408 -36.53 -15.37 0.76
CA MET A 408 -37.71 -16.25 0.70
C MET A 408 -38.76 -15.70 -0.26
N VAL A 409 -39.07 -14.40 -0.21
CA VAL A 409 -40.03 -13.74 -1.11
C VAL A 409 -39.55 -13.71 -2.57
N THR A 410 -38.23 -13.64 -2.80
CA THR A 410 -37.61 -13.42 -4.12
C THR A 410 -36.94 -14.67 -4.67
N GLY A 411 -37.62 -15.82 -4.62
CA GLY A 411 -37.14 -17.08 -5.20
C GLY A 411 -37.00 -18.24 -4.21
N GLY A 412 -37.23 -18.02 -2.91
CA GLY A 412 -37.35 -19.09 -1.93
C GLY A 412 -36.02 -19.80 -1.61
N PRO A 413 -36.09 -21.09 -1.23
CA PRO A 413 -34.92 -21.91 -0.90
C PRO A 413 -33.86 -21.96 -2.01
N VAL A 414 -34.27 -22.00 -3.28
CA VAL A 414 -33.36 -22.00 -4.43
C VAL A 414 -32.44 -20.77 -4.44
N VAL A 415 -32.97 -19.58 -4.17
CA VAL A 415 -32.17 -18.36 -4.09
C VAL A 415 -31.25 -18.36 -2.88
N ALA A 416 -31.74 -18.81 -1.72
CA ALA A 416 -30.94 -18.85 -0.51
C ALA A 416 -29.68 -19.72 -0.65
N ILE A 417 -29.75 -20.80 -1.45
CA ILE A 417 -28.62 -21.73 -1.63
C ILE A 417 -27.85 -21.46 -2.92
N TRP A 418 -28.51 -21.52 -4.08
CA TRP A 418 -27.84 -21.37 -5.36
C TRP A 418 -27.46 -19.93 -5.65
N GLY A 419 -28.27 -18.97 -5.20
CA GLY A 419 -27.92 -17.56 -5.24
C GLY A 419 -26.68 -17.26 -4.40
N TRP A 420 -26.58 -17.87 -3.21
CA TRP A 420 -25.39 -17.76 -2.35
C TRP A 420 -24.12 -18.23 -3.06
N LEU A 421 -24.16 -19.45 -3.63
CA LEU A 421 -23.01 -20.03 -4.33
C LEU A 421 -22.63 -19.23 -5.58
N LEU A 422 -23.61 -18.74 -6.34
CA LEU A 422 -23.38 -17.92 -7.53
C LEU A 422 -22.69 -16.61 -7.18
N VAL A 423 -23.21 -15.88 -6.19
CA VAL A 423 -22.61 -14.63 -5.72
C VAL A 423 -21.22 -14.90 -5.15
N ALA A 424 -21.06 -15.94 -4.33
CA ALA A 424 -19.78 -16.33 -3.76
C ALA A 424 -18.70 -16.58 -4.82
N PHE A 425 -19.06 -17.28 -5.89
CA PHE A 425 -18.17 -17.55 -7.01
C PHE A 425 -17.66 -16.24 -7.62
N PHE A 426 -18.54 -15.29 -7.94
CA PHE A 426 -18.12 -14.03 -8.57
C PHE A 426 -17.45 -13.04 -7.63
N VAL A 427 -17.88 -12.96 -6.36
CA VAL A 427 -17.22 -12.13 -5.34
C VAL A 427 -15.77 -12.57 -5.13
N MET A 428 -15.47 -13.87 -5.24
CA MET A 428 -14.08 -14.34 -5.19
C MET A 428 -13.21 -13.74 -6.30
N PHE A 429 -13.73 -13.53 -7.52
CA PHE A 429 -12.97 -12.84 -8.59
C PHE A 429 -12.70 -11.38 -8.24
N ILE A 430 -13.67 -10.67 -7.65
CA ILE A 430 -13.44 -9.30 -7.17
C ILE A 430 -12.36 -9.30 -6.07
N GLY A 431 -12.47 -10.22 -5.10
CA GLY A 431 -11.51 -10.40 -4.02
C GLY A 431 -10.09 -10.67 -4.52
N LEU A 432 -9.93 -11.55 -5.51
CA LEU A 432 -8.64 -11.86 -6.14
C LEU A 432 -8.02 -10.62 -6.81
N GLY A 433 -8.81 -9.87 -7.58
CA GLY A 433 -8.34 -8.63 -8.20
C GLY A 433 -7.90 -7.58 -7.18
N MET A 434 -8.69 -7.40 -6.11
CA MET A 434 -8.33 -6.49 -5.03
C MET A 434 -7.12 -6.94 -4.23
N ALA A 435 -6.98 -8.24 -3.95
CA ALA A 435 -5.85 -8.78 -3.22
C ALA A 435 -4.52 -8.55 -3.97
N GLU A 436 -4.50 -8.71 -5.30
CA GLU A 436 -3.32 -8.42 -6.14
C GLU A 436 -2.89 -6.95 -6.03
N ILE A 437 -3.86 -6.04 -6.11
CA ILE A 437 -3.61 -4.59 -6.00
C ILE A 437 -3.16 -4.22 -4.59
N CYS A 438 -3.83 -4.76 -3.56
CA CYS A 438 -3.52 -4.52 -2.15
C CYS A 438 -2.10 -4.96 -1.78
N SER A 439 -1.62 -6.07 -2.36
CA SER A 439 -0.26 -6.57 -2.12
C SER A 439 0.79 -5.58 -2.61
N THR A 440 0.48 -4.88 -3.71
CA THR A 440 1.38 -3.91 -4.33
C THR A 440 1.32 -2.55 -3.62
N PHE A 441 0.13 -2.13 -3.18
CA PHE A 441 -0.11 -0.79 -2.62
C PHE A 441 -0.80 -0.85 -1.24
N PRO A 442 -0.16 -1.37 -0.17
CA PRO A 442 -0.79 -1.55 1.13
C PRO A 442 -0.87 -0.25 1.97
N THR A 443 -1.62 0.75 1.50
CA THR A 443 -1.81 2.07 2.16
C THR A 443 -3.19 2.21 2.79
N ALA A 444 -3.34 3.00 3.87
CA ALA A 444 -4.63 3.20 4.53
C ALA A 444 -5.66 3.94 3.66
N GLY A 445 -5.19 4.65 2.61
CA GLY A 445 -6.05 5.19 1.57
C GLY A 445 -6.70 4.13 0.67
N GLY A 446 -6.32 2.86 0.81
CA GLY A 446 -6.92 1.72 0.14
C GLY A 446 -7.21 1.96 -1.34
N LEU A 447 -8.45 1.72 -1.71
CA LEU A 447 -8.94 1.71 -3.09
C LEU A 447 -8.79 3.07 -3.79
N TYR A 448 -8.91 4.17 -3.05
CA TYR A 448 -8.71 5.53 -3.54
C TYR A 448 -7.27 5.74 -4.01
N PHE A 449 -6.31 5.33 -3.19
CA PHE A 449 -4.90 5.40 -3.52
C PHE A 449 -4.56 4.50 -4.72
N TRP A 450 -5.08 3.27 -4.72
CA TRP A 450 -4.89 2.31 -5.81
C TRP A 450 -5.36 2.89 -7.14
N THR A 451 -6.57 3.43 -7.14
CA THR A 451 -7.21 4.01 -8.31
C THR A 451 -6.40 5.18 -8.87
N ALA A 452 -5.89 6.06 -8.00
CA ALA A 452 -5.09 7.19 -8.44
C ALA A 452 -3.75 6.74 -9.06
N LYS A 453 -3.06 5.77 -8.44
CA LYS A 453 -1.79 5.24 -8.96
C LYS A 453 -1.98 4.51 -10.28
N LEU A 454 -2.99 3.64 -10.37
CA LEU A 454 -3.29 2.85 -11.58
C LEU A 454 -3.81 3.71 -12.74
N GLY A 455 -4.55 4.78 -12.45
CA GLY A 455 -5.04 5.72 -13.46
C GLY A 455 -3.97 6.70 -13.98
N GLY A 456 -2.79 6.73 -13.36
CA GLY A 456 -1.69 7.62 -13.72
C GLY A 456 -2.03 9.13 -13.59
N PRO A 457 -1.15 10.02 -14.07
CA PRO A 457 -1.33 11.47 -13.91
C PRO A 457 -2.56 12.05 -14.62
N LYS A 458 -3.00 11.41 -15.70
CA LYS A 458 -4.10 11.90 -16.56
C LYS A 458 -5.47 11.53 -16.01
N TRP A 459 -5.67 10.26 -15.66
CA TRP A 459 -6.99 9.73 -15.28
C TRP A 459 -7.11 9.43 -13.79
N GLY A 460 -5.98 9.24 -13.10
CA GLY A 460 -5.91 8.92 -11.67
C GLY A 460 -6.77 9.84 -10.81
N PRO A 461 -6.58 11.17 -10.84
CA PRO A 461 -7.34 12.10 -10.00
C PRO A 461 -8.86 12.03 -10.21
N MET A 462 -9.30 11.81 -11.46
CA MET A 462 -10.72 11.70 -11.80
C MET A 462 -11.31 10.42 -11.23
N PHE A 463 -10.74 9.27 -11.57
CA PHE A 463 -11.29 7.99 -11.11
C PHE A 463 -11.20 7.85 -9.60
N SER A 464 -10.14 8.37 -8.96
CA SER A 464 -10.01 8.33 -7.52
C SER A 464 -11.05 9.23 -6.83
N TRP A 465 -11.48 10.33 -7.45
CA TRP A 465 -12.61 11.12 -6.96
C TRP A 465 -13.90 10.29 -6.94
N TYR A 466 -14.25 9.65 -8.06
CA TYR A 466 -15.43 8.79 -8.12
C TYR A 466 -15.33 7.63 -7.12
N GLU A 467 -14.19 6.94 -7.11
CA GLU A 467 -13.96 5.80 -6.23
C GLU A 467 -14.18 6.19 -4.76
N ALA A 468 -13.58 7.29 -4.29
CA ALA A 468 -13.66 7.68 -2.88
C ALA A 468 -15.11 7.94 -2.45
N TRP A 469 -15.89 8.63 -3.28
CA TRP A 469 -17.29 8.93 -2.98
C TRP A 469 -18.20 7.70 -3.03
N PHE A 470 -17.97 6.78 -3.99
CA PHE A 470 -18.70 5.51 -4.03
C PHE A 470 -18.33 4.60 -2.85
N ASN A 471 -17.05 4.54 -2.47
CA ASN A 471 -16.60 3.79 -1.30
C ASN A 471 -17.20 4.37 -0.02
N MET A 472 -17.22 5.70 0.14
CA MET A 472 -17.92 6.39 1.24
C MET A 472 -19.39 6.01 1.33
N LEU A 473 -20.11 6.06 0.20
CA LEU A 473 -21.53 5.70 0.16
C LEU A 473 -21.74 4.24 0.58
N GLY A 474 -20.93 3.33 0.02
CA GLY A 474 -20.96 1.91 0.35
C GLY A 474 -20.75 1.67 1.84
N GLN A 475 -19.69 2.25 2.40
CA GLN A 475 -19.31 2.10 3.80
C GLN A 475 -20.32 2.71 4.77
N PHE A 476 -20.85 3.91 4.51
CA PHE A 476 -21.86 4.51 5.38
C PHE A 476 -23.19 3.77 5.31
N ALA A 477 -23.65 3.41 4.11
CA ALA A 477 -24.89 2.65 3.93
C ALA A 477 -24.76 1.25 4.54
N GLY A 478 -23.65 0.55 4.31
CA GLY A 478 -23.40 -0.79 4.86
C GLY A 478 -23.42 -0.81 6.39
N CYS A 479 -22.77 0.17 7.03
CA CYS A 479 -22.81 0.31 8.49
C CYS A 479 -24.23 0.64 8.97
N SER A 480 -24.91 1.58 8.31
CA SER A 480 -26.26 2.00 8.69
C SER A 480 -27.24 0.82 8.61
N GLY A 481 -27.21 0.05 7.52
CA GLY A 481 -28.04 -1.14 7.34
C GLY A 481 -27.75 -2.23 8.38
N SER A 482 -26.47 -2.49 8.66
CA SER A 482 -26.06 -3.51 9.63
C SER A 482 -26.55 -3.21 11.05
N VAL A 483 -26.38 -1.96 11.50
CA VAL A 483 -26.76 -1.56 12.85
C VAL A 483 -28.27 -1.31 12.96
N LEU A 484 -28.92 -0.86 11.89
CA LEU A 484 -30.38 -0.80 11.81
C LEU A 484 -30.99 -2.21 11.91
N ALA A 485 -30.44 -3.20 11.20
CA ALA A 485 -30.90 -4.59 11.31
C ALA A 485 -30.77 -5.13 12.74
N ALA A 486 -29.63 -4.87 13.40
CA ALA A 486 -29.45 -5.20 14.81
C ALA A 486 -30.48 -4.51 15.72
N ALA A 487 -30.77 -3.23 15.46
CA ALA A 487 -31.76 -2.48 16.22
C ALA A 487 -33.18 -3.04 16.04
N THR A 488 -33.59 -3.37 14.80
CA THR A 488 -34.88 -4.00 14.52
C THR A 488 -35.01 -5.36 15.21
N PHE A 489 -33.94 -6.16 15.26
CA PHE A 489 -33.96 -7.42 16.01
C PHE A 489 -34.02 -7.22 17.52
N MET A 490 -33.33 -6.22 18.07
CA MET A 490 -33.47 -5.86 19.49
C MET A 490 -34.90 -5.42 19.81
N ASN A 491 -35.53 -4.64 18.92
CA ASN A 491 -36.91 -4.21 19.09
C ASN A 491 -37.90 -5.40 19.10
N LYS A 492 -37.70 -6.36 18.20
CA LYS A 492 -38.46 -7.62 18.16
C LYS A 492 -38.20 -8.50 19.37
N LEU A 493 -36.97 -8.52 19.90
CA LEU A 493 -36.63 -9.22 21.12
C LEU A 493 -37.41 -8.68 22.32
N ILE A 494 -37.57 -7.35 22.42
CA ILE A 494 -38.42 -6.73 23.45
C ILE A 494 -39.86 -7.24 23.33
N LYS A 495 -40.42 -7.27 22.11
CA LYS A 495 -41.79 -7.77 21.85
C LYS A 495 -41.99 -9.24 22.24
N ILE A 496 -40.98 -10.09 22.08
CA ILE A 496 -41.05 -11.50 22.48
C ILE A 496 -41.23 -11.64 24.00
N TRP A 497 -40.61 -10.76 24.78
CA TRP A 497 -40.66 -10.78 26.23
C TRP A 497 -41.81 -9.97 26.81
N GLU A 498 -42.22 -8.90 26.13
CA GLU A 498 -43.37 -8.06 26.45
C GLU A 498 -44.38 -8.09 25.29
N PRO A 499 -45.34 -9.04 25.27
CA PRO A 499 -46.24 -9.22 24.12
C PRO A 499 -47.16 -8.02 23.85
N THR A 500 -47.38 -7.15 24.84
CA THR A 500 -48.18 -5.91 24.67
C THR A 500 -47.40 -4.79 23.97
N TYR A 501 -46.09 -4.95 23.80
CA TYR A 501 -45.23 -3.98 23.16
C TYR A 501 -45.39 -3.98 21.63
N GLU A 502 -45.66 -2.81 21.06
CA GLU A 502 -45.74 -2.62 19.62
C GLU A 502 -44.41 -2.14 19.04
N THR A 503 -43.81 -2.97 18.19
CA THR A 503 -42.62 -2.63 17.41
C THR A 503 -42.94 -1.53 16.41
N ASN A 504 -42.13 -0.47 16.40
CA ASN A 504 -42.25 0.63 15.45
C ASN A 504 -40.87 1.17 15.05
N GLY A 505 -40.82 1.83 13.89
CA GLY A 505 -39.58 2.36 13.32
C GLY A 505 -38.90 3.46 14.16
N LYS A 506 -39.65 4.17 15.02
CA LYS A 506 -39.06 5.17 15.93
C LYS A 506 -38.16 4.50 16.96
N MET A 507 -38.57 3.36 17.51
CA MET A 507 -37.75 2.58 18.43
C MET A 507 -36.55 1.95 17.72
N ASP A 508 -36.73 1.43 16.50
CA ASP A 508 -35.62 0.91 15.69
C ASP A 508 -34.53 1.99 15.51
N PHE A 509 -34.95 3.20 15.12
CA PHE A 509 -34.04 4.34 14.98
C PHE A 509 -33.36 4.72 16.30
N ALA A 510 -34.10 4.77 17.41
CA ALA A 510 -33.57 5.13 18.71
C ALA A 510 -32.51 4.12 19.22
N ILE A 511 -32.80 2.82 19.08
CA ILE A 511 -31.86 1.75 19.45
C ILE A 511 -30.63 1.80 18.54
N MET A 512 -30.83 1.96 17.22
CA MET A 512 -29.74 2.12 16.26
C MET A 512 -28.82 3.28 16.65
N ALA A 513 -29.38 4.45 16.96
CA ALA A 513 -28.62 5.62 17.37
C ALA A 513 -27.82 5.36 18.66
N ALA A 514 -28.42 4.68 19.64
CA ALA A 514 -27.74 4.31 20.88
C ALA A 514 -26.56 3.35 20.62
N LEU A 515 -26.75 2.33 19.78
CA LEU A 515 -25.69 1.39 19.38
C LEU A 515 -24.56 2.12 18.65
N MET A 516 -24.87 3.05 17.75
CA MET A 516 -23.87 3.84 17.01
C MET A 516 -23.08 4.79 17.91
N ILE A 517 -23.74 5.45 18.87
CA ILE A 517 -23.05 6.30 19.85
C ILE A 517 -22.09 5.47 20.68
N LEU A 518 -22.51 4.28 21.14
CA LEU A 518 -21.64 3.37 21.88
C LEU A 518 -20.45 2.89 21.03
N ALA A 519 -20.69 2.58 19.75
CA ALA A 519 -19.63 2.22 18.82
C ALA A 519 -18.61 3.37 18.62
N GLY A 520 -19.09 4.62 18.56
CA GLY A 520 -18.25 5.83 18.52
C GLY A 520 -17.40 6.03 19.78
N ILE A 521 -17.96 5.75 20.96
CA ILE A 521 -17.24 5.80 22.24
C ILE A 521 -16.11 4.76 22.27
N ILE A 522 -16.39 3.52 21.85
CA ILE A 522 -15.38 2.46 21.78
C ILE A 522 -14.27 2.81 20.80
N ASN A 523 -14.62 3.36 19.63
CA ASN A 523 -13.64 3.84 18.65
C ASN A 523 -12.78 5.01 19.19
N THR A 524 -13.36 5.83 20.09
CA THR A 524 -12.64 6.93 20.75
C THR A 524 -11.66 6.43 21.82
N ALA A 525 -11.93 5.29 22.45
CA ALA A 525 -11.07 4.69 23.49
C ALA A 525 -9.70 4.22 22.97
N GLY A 526 -9.52 4.15 21.64
CA GLY A 526 -8.24 3.91 20.98
C GLY A 526 -7.95 2.43 20.66
N GLY A 527 -6.74 2.17 20.17
CA GLY A 527 -6.38 0.89 19.55
C GLY A 527 -6.55 -0.37 20.42
N ARG A 528 -6.36 -0.29 21.75
CA ARG A 528 -6.56 -1.44 22.65
C ARG A 528 -8.01 -1.93 22.67
N ALA A 529 -8.96 -1.00 22.74
CA ALA A 529 -10.38 -1.34 22.72
C ALA A 529 -10.77 -1.99 21.38
N LEU A 530 -10.26 -1.43 20.28
CA LEU A 530 -10.47 -1.97 18.93
C LEU A 530 -9.87 -3.37 18.75
N LYS A 531 -8.67 -3.64 19.30
CA LYS A 531 -8.08 -4.99 19.28
C LYS A 531 -8.95 -6.01 19.99
N ILE A 532 -9.48 -5.67 21.18
CA ILE A 532 -10.35 -6.56 21.95
C ILE A 532 -11.67 -6.76 21.21
N ALA A 533 -12.28 -5.68 20.70
CA ALA A 533 -13.51 -5.75 19.94
C ALA A 533 -13.36 -6.65 18.69
N SER A 534 -12.24 -6.55 17.97
CA SER A 534 -11.93 -7.42 16.82
C SER A 534 -11.82 -8.89 17.22
N LEU A 535 -11.11 -9.22 18.30
CA LEU A 535 -10.98 -10.60 18.77
C LEU A 535 -12.32 -11.19 19.23
N VAL A 536 -13.10 -10.43 20.01
CA VAL A 536 -14.46 -10.82 20.42
C VAL A 536 -15.34 -11.03 19.19
N SER A 537 -15.20 -10.15 18.19
CA SER A 537 -15.97 -10.23 16.97
C SER A 537 -15.68 -11.49 16.16
N VAL A 538 -14.41 -11.91 16.04
CA VAL A 538 -14.07 -13.19 15.40
C VAL A 538 -14.77 -14.36 16.09
N VAL A 539 -14.77 -14.38 17.42
CA VAL A 539 -15.41 -15.45 18.20
C VAL A 539 -16.92 -15.46 17.95
N VAL A 540 -17.58 -14.31 18.03
CA VAL A 540 -19.02 -14.16 17.81
C VAL A 540 -19.42 -14.56 16.38
N HIS A 541 -18.68 -14.10 15.37
CA HIS A 541 -19.03 -14.35 13.97
C HIS A 541 -18.75 -15.79 13.54
N ILE A 542 -17.70 -16.44 14.05
CA ILE A 542 -17.41 -17.83 13.69
C ILE A 542 -18.21 -18.78 14.59
N PHE A 543 -17.93 -18.77 15.89
CA PHE A 543 -18.53 -19.74 16.82
C PHE A 543 -20.00 -19.43 17.11
N GLY A 544 -20.39 -18.16 17.13
CA GLY A 544 -21.81 -17.80 17.26
C GLY A 544 -22.64 -18.27 16.06
N THR A 545 -22.12 -18.16 14.83
CA THR A 545 -22.82 -18.70 13.65
C THR A 545 -22.90 -20.22 13.69
N ILE A 546 -21.83 -20.91 14.07
CA ILE A 546 -21.85 -22.36 14.24
C ILE A 546 -22.87 -22.77 15.31
N ALA A 547 -22.96 -22.02 16.42
CA ALA A 547 -23.95 -22.26 17.46
C ALA A 547 -25.39 -22.09 16.93
N ILE A 548 -25.67 -21.07 16.11
CA ILE A 548 -26.96 -20.91 15.44
C ILE A 548 -27.26 -22.11 14.53
N ILE A 549 -26.30 -22.51 13.68
CA ILE A 549 -26.45 -23.64 12.76
C ILE A 549 -26.83 -24.91 13.51
N ILE A 550 -26.06 -25.26 14.55
CA ILE A 550 -26.31 -26.46 15.36
C ILE A 550 -27.66 -26.36 16.06
N THR A 551 -27.97 -25.22 16.67
CA THR A 551 -29.23 -25.04 17.42
C THR A 551 -30.43 -25.17 16.52
N VAL A 552 -30.41 -24.58 15.32
CA VAL A 552 -31.50 -24.69 14.36
C VAL A 552 -31.65 -26.13 13.85
N LEU A 553 -30.55 -26.77 13.43
CA LEU A 553 -30.61 -28.13 12.86
C LEU A 553 -31.00 -29.21 13.88
N VAL A 554 -30.56 -29.08 15.13
CA VAL A 554 -30.86 -30.05 16.20
C VAL A 554 -32.21 -29.74 16.86
N GLY A 555 -32.55 -28.45 17.00
CA GLY A 555 -33.78 -28.01 17.66
C GLY A 555 -35.03 -28.09 16.78
N ALA A 556 -34.88 -28.09 15.46
CA ALA A 556 -36.01 -28.15 14.53
C ALA A 556 -36.90 -29.37 14.81
N PRO A 557 -38.21 -29.17 15.09
CA PRO A 557 -39.16 -30.28 15.26
C PRO A 557 -39.20 -31.20 14.05
N LYS A 558 -39.10 -30.62 12.86
CA LYS A 558 -38.96 -31.33 11.59
C LYS A 558 -38.02 -30.58 10.66
N LEU A 559 -37.05 -31.28 10.08
CA LEU A 559 -36.23 -30.74 9.01
C LEU A 559 -36.95 -30.87 7.67
N GLN A 560 -36.83 -29.85 6.81
CA GLN A 560 -37.35 -29.89 5.46
C GLN A 560 -36.64 -30.93 4.59
N SER A 561 -37.31 -31.38 3.53
CA SER A 561 -36.71 -32.33 2.59
C SER A 561 -35.62 -31.66 1.74
N ALA A 562 -34.59 -32.42 1.34
CA ALA A 562 -33.57 -31.92 0.41
C ALA A 562 -34.19 -31.43 -0.92
N LYS A 563 -35.29 -32.06 -1.37
CA LYS A 563 -36.02 -31.60 -2.56
C LYS A 563 -36.55 -30.18 -2.37
N PHE A 564 -37.16 -29.88 -1.22
CA PHE A 564 -37.61 -28.53 -0.90
C PHE A 564 -36.43 -27.54 -0.91
N VAL A 565 -35.36 -27.85 -0.15
CA VAL A 565 -34.23 -26.92 0.01
C VAL A 565 -33.49 -26.61 -1.30
N PHE A 566 -33.29 -27.60 -2.17
CA PHE A 566 -32.45 -27.42 -3.37
C PHE A 566 -33.22 -27.13 -4.66
N THR A 567 -34.54 -27.36 -4.70
CA THR A 567 -35.31 -27.28 -5.96
C THR A 567 -36.57 -26.43 -5.89
N ASP A 568 -37.05 -26.09 -4.69
CA ASP A 568 -38.29 -25.34 -4.54
C ASP A 568 -38.07 -23.84 -4.79
N PHE A 569 -38.84 -23.30 -5.73
CA PHE A 569 -38.80 -21.91 -6.12
C PHE A 569 -40.12 -21.25 -5.76
N GLN A 570 -40.04 -20.16 -4.99
CA GLN A 570 -41.19 -19.43 -4.48
C GLN A 570 -41.10 -17.97 -4.91
N ASP A 571 -42.17 -17.45 -5.51
CA ASP A 571 -42.25 -16.06 -5.95
C ASP A 571 -43.42 -15.34 -5.28
N HIS A 572 -43.10 -14.38 -4.43
CA HIS A 572 -44.06 -13.48 -3.79
C HIS A 572 -43.82 -12.00 -4.18
N THR A 573 -43.14 -11.78 -5.31
CA THR A 573 -42.82 -10.45 -5.83
C THR A 573 -43.92 -9.86 -6.72
N GLY A 574 -44.86 -10.70 -7.18
CA GLY A 574 -45.94 -10.32 -8.10
C GLY A 574 -45.53 -10.28 -9.58
N TYR A 575 -44.26 -10.55 -9.92
CA TYR A 575 -43.78 -10.51 -11.31
C TYR A 575 -44.26 -11.71 -12.15
N THR A 576 -44.23 -12.93 -11.61
CA THR A 576 -44.68 -14.11 -12.35
C THR A 576 -46.21 -14.18 -12.48
N GLU A 577 -46.95 -13.67 -11.50
CA GLU A 577 -48.42 -13.66 -11.48
C GLU A 577 -49.03 -12.81 -12.60
N VAL A 578 -48.37 -11.71 -12.98
CA VAL A 578 -48.84 -10.79 -14.03
C VAL A 578 -48.46 -11.28 -15.45
N GLY A 579 -47.78 -12.42 -15.56
CA GLY A 579 -47.60 -13.17 -16.82
C GLY A 579 -46.56 -12.61 -17.80
N GLY A 580 -45.69 -11.68 -17.38
CA GLY A 580 -44.77 -10.96 -18.29
C GLY A 580 -43.28 -11.09 -18.00
N VAL A 581 -42.87 -11.65 -16.86
CA VAL A 581 -41.47 -11.62 -16.41
C VAL A 581 -41.00 -13.02 -16.01
N SER A 582 -39.78 -13.38 -16.44
CA SER A 582 -39.20 -14.71 -16.22
C SER A 582 -38.88 -14.96 -14.74
N PRO A 583 -39.09 -16.19 -14.21
CA PRO A 583 -38.62 -16.58 -12.87
C PRO A 583 -37.12 -16.35 -12.65
N VAL A 584 -36.33 -16.37 -13.72
CA VAL A 584 -34.88 -16.04 -13.69
C VAL A 584 -34.65 -14.62 -13.20
N PHE A 585 -35.52 -13.67 -13.57
CA PHE A 585 -35.40 -12.29 -13.10
C PHE A 585 -35.65 -12.18 -11.60
N VAL A 586 -36.67 -12.86 -11.08
CA VAL A 586 -36.96 -12.92 -9.64
C VAL A 586 -35.79 -13.55 -8.87
N PHE A 587 -35.22 -14.63 -9.41
CA PHE A 587 -33.99 -15.23 -8.88
C PHE A 587 -32.83 -14.21 -8.83
N MET A 588 -32.65 -13.40 -9.88
CA MET A 588 -31.63 -12.35 -9.94
C MET A 588 -31.85 -11.24 -8.91
N LEU A 589 -33.10 -10.82 -8.65
CA LEU A 589 -33.43 -9.87 -7.58
C LEU A 589 -33.03 -10.44 -6.21
N GLY A 590 -33.32 -11.72 -5.98
CA GLY A 590 -32.99 -12.42 -4.73
C GLY A 590 -31.49 -12.54 -4.43
N LEU A 591 -30.61 -12.37 -5.43
CA LEU A 591 -29.16 -12.31 -5.24
C LEU A 591 -28.73 -11.16 -4.31
N LEU A 592 -29.60 -10.16 -4.08
CA LEU A 592 -29.35 -9.04 -3.19
C LEU A 592 -29.01 -9.51 -1.76
N GLN A 593 -29.70 -10.53 -1.24
CA GLN A 593 -29.42 -11.10 0.08
C GLN A 593 -27.96 -11.59 0.17
N SER A 594 -27.56 -12.39 -0.82
CA SER A 594 -26.22 -12.98 -0.86
C SER A 594 -25.15 -11.92 -1.10
N GLN A 595 -25.41 -10.97 -2.00
CA GLN A 595 -24.45 -9.91 -2.30
C GLN A 595 -24.23 -9.00 -1.10
N TRP A 596 -25.28 -8.60 -0.38
CA TRP A 596 -25.12 -7.75 0.80
C TRP A 596 -24.27 -8.42 1.90
N SER A 597 -24.37 -9.74 2.02
CA SER A 597 -23.60 -10.53 3.00
C SER A 597 -22.10 -10.65 2.68
N MET A 598 -21.70 -10.36 1.45
CA MET A 598 -20.35 -10.59 0.94
C MET A 598 -19.72 -9.28 0.44
N LEU A 599 -19.73 -8.26 1.28
CA LEU A 599 -19.13 -6.93 1.06
C LEU A 599 -18.29 -6.51 2.25
N GLY A 600 -17.57 -5.40 2.14
CA GLY A 600 -16.80 -4.87 3.26
C GLY A 600 -15.46 -5.56 3.48
N TYR A 601 -15.06 -6.48 2.59
CA TYR A 601 -13.76 -7.13 2.65
C TYR A 601 -12.59 -6.17 2.33
N ASP A 602 -12.86 -4.94 1.91
CA ASP A 602 -11.89 -3.84 1.80
C ASP A 602 -11.40 -3.30 3.14
N ALA A 603 -12.05 -3.64 4.27
CA ALA A 603 -11.60 -3.21 5.60
C ALA A 603 -10.12 -3.54 5.88
N SER A 604 -9.63 -4.67 5.35
CA SER A 604 -8.21 -5.06 5.41
C SER A 604 -7.28 -4.01 4.81
N ALA A 605 -7.70 -3.37 3.72
CA ALA A 605 -6.93 -2.34 3.02
C ALA A 605 -6.89 -1.03 3.82
N HIS A 606 -8.04 -0.60 4.35
CA HIS A 606 -8.12 0.63 5.14
C HIS A 606 -7.30 0.54 6.44
N MET A 607 -7.06 -0.69 6.95
CA MET A 607 -6.28 -0.94 8.18
C MET A 607 -4.80 -1.23 7.91
N SER A 608 -4.35 -1.12 6.66
CA SER A 608 -3.02 -1.59 6.27
C SER A 608 -1.88 -0.86 6.97
N GLU A 609 -1.98 0.45 7.20
CA GLU A 609 -0.92 1.22 7.91
C GLU A 609 -0.80 0.83 9.39
N GLU A 610 -1.86 0.31 10.01
CA GLU A 610 -1.85 -0.19 11.38
C GLU A 610 -1.55 -1.70 11.47
N THR A 611 -1.42 -2.38 10.34
CA THR A 611 -1.23 -3.84 10.26
C THR A 611 0.23 -4.20 10.02
N GLU A 612 0.73 -5.18 10.75
CA GLU A 612 2.07 -5.75 10.53
C GLU A 612 2.12 -6.55 9.22
N LYS A 613 3.20 -6.43 8.45
CA LYS A 613 3.40 -7.06 7.13
C LYS A 613 2.20 -6.85 6.21
N SER A 614 1.76 -5.61 6.08
CA SER A 614 0.47 -5.28 5.44
C SER A 614 0.40 -5.68 3.96
N TYR A 615 1.54 -5.74 3.27
CA TYR A 615 1.67 -6.24 1.90
C TYR A 615 1.37 -7.74 1.73
N VAL A 616 1.44 -8.52 2.82
CA VAL A 616 1.05 -9.95 2.87
C VAL A 616 -0.28 -10.13 3.57
N ASN A 617 -0.43 -9.51 4.75
CA ASN A 617 -1.58 -9.72 5.62
C ASN A 617 -2.83 -9.01 5.13
N GLY A 618 -2.72 -7.88 4.41
CA GLY A 618 -3.85 -7.21 3.77
C GLY A 618 -4.52 -8.11 2.71
N PRO A 619 -3.79 -8.57 1.68
CA PRO A 619 -4.31 -9.49 0.66
C PRO A 619 -4.88 -10.78 1.24
N ARG A 620 -4.17 -11.39 2.21
CA ARG A 620 -4.66 -12.58 2.91
C ARG A 620 -5.95 -12.31 3.68
N GLY A 621 -6.05 -11.17 4.36
CA GLY A 621 -7.27 -10.77 5.06
C GLY A 621 -8.48 -10.64 4.13
N ILE A 622 -8.30 -10.04 2.95
CA ILE A 622 -9.34 -9.96 1.91
C ILE A 622 -9.80 -11.36 1.49
N LEU A 623 -8.88 -12.23 1.07
CA LEU A 623 -9.24 -13.54 0.52
C LEU A 623 -9.79 -14.50 1.58
N MET A 624 -9.17 -14.54 2.76
CA MET A 624 -9.58 -15.44 3.84
C MET A 624 -10.94 -15.05 4.40
N SER A 625 -11.26 -13.75 4.49
CA SER A 625 -12.58 -13.30 4.94
C SER A 625 -13.67 -13.72 3.96
N ILE A 626 -13.47 -13.53 2.66
CA ILE A 626 -14.41 -14.00 1.63
C ILE A 626 -14.58 -15.51 1.73
N PHE A 627 -13.48 -16.27 1.75
CA PHE A 627 -13.54 -17.74 1.83
C PHE A 627 -14.26 -18.24 3.09
N ALA A 628 -13.95 -17.66 4.25
CA ALA A 628 -14.64 -17.99 5.50
C ALA A 628 -16.13 -17.65 5.43
N SER A 629 -16.49 -16.49 4.89
CA SER A 629 -17.88 -16.08 4.68
C SER A 629 -18.61 -17.06 3.78
N VAL A 630 -18.02 -17.53 2.67
CA VAL A 630 -18.65 -18.52 1.77
C VAL A 630 -19.05 -19.78 2.52
N LEU A 631 -18.13 -20.38 3.28
CA LEU A 631 -18.36 -21.64 3.97
C LEU A 631 -19.36 -21.49 5.12
N ILE A 632 -19.16 -20.50 5.99
CA ILE A 632 -19.99 -20.29 7.17
C ILE A 632 -21.40 -19.83 6.75
N GLY A 633 -21.48 -18.93 5.77
CA GLY A 633 -22.76 -18.43 5.25
C GLY A 633 -23.55 -19.50 4.51
N LEU A 634 -22.90 -20.41 3.76
CA LEU A 634 -23.59 -21.55 3.16
C LEU A 634 -24.18 -22.47 4.24
N GLY A 635 -23.41 -22.76 5.29
CA GLY A 635 -23.90 -23.53 6.44
C GLY A 635 -25.11 -22.87 7.11
N LEU A 636 -25.07 -21.54 7.30
CA LEU A 636 -26.18 -20.79 7.87
C LEU A 636 -27.43 -20.77 6.97
N ALA A 637 -27.27 -20.55 5.67
CA ALA A 637 -28.36 -20.57 4.71
C ALA A 637 -29.04 -21.94 4.64
N LEU A 638 -28.24 -23.03 4.65
CA LEU A 638 -28.75 -24.40 4.75
C LEU A 638 -29.48 -24.63 6.06
N ALA A 639 -28.90 -24.24 7.20
CA ALA A 639 -29.55 -24.43 8.50
C ALA A 639 -30.91 -23.73 8.58
N LEU A 640 -30.98 -22.47 8.14
CA LEU A 640 -32.22 -21.71 8.13
C LEU A 640 -33.27 -22.33 7.20
N THR A 641 -32.89 -22.70 5.96
CA THR A 641 -33.84 -23.31 5.00
C THR A 641 -34.31 -24.70 5.43
N PHE A 642 -33.43 -25.54 5.97
CA PHE A 642 -33.82 -26.85 6.53
C PHE A 642 -34.68 -26.70 7.80
N GLY A 643 -34.46 -25.64 8.59
CA GLY A 643 -35.18 -25.36 9.83
C GLY A 643 -36.57 -24.75 9.67
N ILE A 644 -37.00 -24.38 8.45
CA ILE A 644 -38.36 -23.86 8.20
C ILE A 644 -39.40 -24.90 8.61
N GLN A 645 -40.33 -24.55 9.49
CA GLN A 645 -41.42 -25.44 9.89
C GLN A 645 -42.64 -25.30 8.97
N ASP A 646 -43.05 -24.05 8.73
CA ASP A 646 -44.12 -23.68 7.81
C ASP A 646 -43.63 -22.46 7.00
N TYR A 647 -43.62 -22.61 5.68
CA TYR A 647 -43.05 -21.60 4.79
C TYR A 647 -43.87 -20.30 4.79
N ASP A 648 -45.19 -20.39 4.63
CA ASP A 648 -46.07 -19.23 4.56
C ASP A 648 -46.11 -18.49 5.91
N ALA A 649 -46.17 -19.23 7.01
CA ALA A 649 -46.13 -18.64 8.36
C ALA A 649 -44.77 -17.97 8.64
N THR A 650 -43.67 -18.55 8.15
CA THR A 650 -42.33 -17.97 8.29
C THR A 650 -42.20 -16.66 7.53
N VAL A 651 -42.66 -16.62 6.27
CA VAL A 651 -42.61 -15.43 5.42
C VAL A 651 -43.52 -14.32 5.97
N ALA A 652 -44.72 -14.68 6.45
CA ALA A 652 -45.69 -13.72 6.99
C ALA A 652 -45.42 -13.29 8.44
N SER A 653 -44.39 -13.83 9.10
CA SER A 653 -44.14 -13.57 10.52
C SER A 653 -43.85 -12.09 10.79
N ALA A 654 -44.54 -11.53 11.80
CA ALA A 654 -44.29 -10.18 12.31
C ALA A 654 -42.88 -10.02 12.93
N PHE A 655 -42.22 -11.12 13.29
CA PHE A 655 -40.83 -11.12 13.76
C PHE A 655 -39.83 -11.19 12.59
N GLY A 656 -40.30 -11.51 11.38
CA GLY A 656 -39.46 -11.81 10.21
C GLY A 656 -39.02 -13.26 10.17
N ALA A 657 -38.63 -13.72 8.97
CA ALA A 657 -38.41 -15.13 8.68
C ALA A 657 -37.38 -15.81 9.59
N ALA A 658 -36.17 -15.25 9.72
CA ALA A 658 -35.11 -15.91 10.50
C ALA A 658 -35.40 -15.94 12.03
N PRO A 659 -35.85 -14.84 12.68
CA PRO A 659 -36.30 -14.93 14.08
C PRO A 659 -37.44 -15.91 14.31
N GLN A 660 -38.37 -16.05 13.36
CA GLN A 660 -39.43 -17.05 13.45
C GLN A 660 -38.84 -18.46 13.49
N ILE A 661 -37.91 -18.79 12.58
CA ILE A 661 -37.21 -20.07 12.57
C ILE A 661 -36.47 -20.31 13.90
N PHE A 662 -35.84 -19.28 14.46
CA PHE A 662 -35.17 -19.39 15.76
C PHE A 662 -36.14 -19.73 16.89
N LEU A 663 -37.32 -19.12 16.92
CA LEU A 663 -38.35 -19.41 17.91
C LEU A 663 -38.96 -20.80 17.72
N ASP A 664 -39.18 -21.21 16.47
CA ASP A 664 -39.76 -22.51 16.14
C ASP A 664 -38.80 -23.67 16.49
N CYS A 665 -37.49 -23.48 16.30
CA CYS A 665 -36.49 -24.51 16.56
C CYS A 665 -35.96 -24.51 18.00
N ALA A 666 -35.85 -23.35 18.65
CA ALA A 666 -35.19 -23.23 19.95
C ALA A 666 -36.13 -22.78 21.08
N GLY A 667 -37.42 -22.60 20.79
CA GLY A 667 -38.41 -22.06 21.72
C GLY A 667 -38.15 -20.58 22.06
N LYS A 668 -38.95 -20.03 22.98
CA LYS A 668 -38.87 -18.62 23.38
C LYS A 668 -37.50 -18.24 23.93
N GLU A 669 -36.97 -19.02 24.87
CA GLU A 669 -35.71 -18.71 25.56
C GLU A 669 -34.50 -18.87 24.63
N GLY A 670 -34.38 -20.02 23.97
CA GLY A 670 -33.29 -20.29 23.03
C GLY A 670 -33.32 -19.33 21.83
N GLY A 671 -34.50 -19.12 21.23
CA GLY A 671 -34.66 -18.18 20.13
C GLY A 671 -34.28 -16.75 20.51
N SER A 672 -34.59 -16.32 21.74
CA SER A 672 -34.18 -15.01 22.26
C SER A 672 -32.65 -14.86 22.34
N VAL A 673 -31.93 -15.91 22.76
CA VAL A 673 -30.47 -15.92 22.80
C VAL A 673 -29.88 -15.82 21.40
N LEU A 674 -30.43 -16.57 20.43
CA LEU A 674 -29.99 -16.49 19.03
C LEU A 674 -30.23 -15.10 18.44
N ILE A 675 -31.40 -14.49 18.69
CA ILE A 675 -31.69 -13.13 18.24
C ILE A 675 -30.72 -12.12 18.88
N PHE A 676 -30.46 -12.23 20.19
CA PHE A 676 -29.50 -11.36 20.87
C PHE A 676 -28.09 -11.47 20.28
N LEU A 677 -27.66 -12.69 19.92
CA LEU A 677 -26.38 -12.91 19.25
C LEU A 677 -26.29 -12.14 17.92
N ILE A 678 -27.37 -12.05 17.15
CA ILE A 678 -27.44 -11.22 15.94
C ILE A 678 -27.31 -9.74 16.28
N VAL A 679 -28.02 -9.25 17.30
CA VAL A 679 -27.90 -7.86 17.75
C VAL A 679 -26.45 -7.54 18.12
N PHE A 680 -25.81 -8.43 18.87
CA PHE A 680 -24.44 -8.26 19.29
C PHE A 680 -23.46 -8.29 18.12
N ALA A 681 -23.66 -9.19 17.15
CA ALA A 681 -22.88 -9.23 15.91
C ALA A 681 -22.99 -7.92 15.10
N GLY A 682 -24.19 -7.36 14.96
CA GLY A 682 -24.38 -6.09 14.25
C GLY A 682 -23.81 -4.88 14.97
N PHE A 683 -23.84 -4.88 16.31
CA PHE A 683 -23.13 -3.87 17.09
C PHE A 683 -21.60 -3.94 16.88
N LEU A 684 -21.02 -5.14 16.86
CA LEU A 684 -19.60 -5.35 16.56
C LEU A 684 -19.25 -4.93 15.13
N CYS A 685 -20.13 -5.18 14.16
CA CYS A 685 -20.03 -4.65 12.80
C CYS A 685 -19.99 -3.11 12.80
N GLY A 686 -20.86 -2.46 13.57
CA GLY A 686 -20.85 -1.01 13.73
C GLY A 686 -19.51 -0.47 14.26
N ILE A 687 -18.91 -1.14 15.26
CA ILE A 687 -17.59 -0.76 15.79
C ILE A 687 -16.51 -0.86 14.69
N ALA A 688 -16.46 -1.99 13.98
CA ALA A 688 -15.47 -2.26 12.95
C ALA A 688 -15.60 -1.30 11.75
N THR A 689 -16.82 -1.03 11.32
CA THR A 689 -17.08 -0.15 10.16
C THR A 689 -16.76 1.31 10.49
N VAL A 690 -17.12 1.80 11.69
CA VAL A 690 -16.71 3.15 12.12
C VAL A 690 -15.19 3.27 12.17
N ALA A 691 -14.49 2.22 12.61
CA ALA A 691 -13.04 2.19 12.57
C ALA A 691 -12.56 2.37 11.12
N ALA A 692 -13.06 1.57 10.17
CA ALA A 692 -12.69 1.67 8.75
C ALA A 692 -13.01 3.01 8.11
N ASN A 693 -14.23 3.51 8.28
CA ASN A 693 -14.70 4.78 7.71
C ASN A 693 -13.80 5.93 8.15
N SER A 694 -13.40 5.95 9.43
CA SER A 694 -12.55 7.02 9.95
C SER A 694 -11.16 7.05 9.32
N ARG A 695 -10.57 5.90 8.94
CA ARG A 695 -9.28 5.82 8.23
C ARG A 695 -9.42 6.27 6.77
N MET A 696 -10.42 5.73 6.08
CA MET A 696 -10.70 6.08 4.70
C MET A 696 -10.96 7.59 4.55
N LEU A 697 -11.78 8.16 5.46
CA LEU A 697 -12.06 9.60 5.47
C LEU A 697 -10.81 10.41 5.76
N TYR A 698 -9.96 9.91 6.66
CA TYR A 698 -8.73 10.59 7.03
C TYR A 698 -7.76 10.66 5.85
N ALA A 699 -7.59 9.54 5.13
CA ALA A 699 -6.76 9.50 3.93
C ALA A 699 -7.29 10.45 2.85
N PHE A 700 -8.61 10.45 2.60
CA PHE A 700 -9.21 11.33 1.61
C PHE A 700 -9.13 12.82 2.01
N ALA A 701 -9.36 13.14 3.29
CA ALA A 701 -9.21 14.50 3.82
C ALA A 701 -7.76 14.99 3.79
N ARG A 702 -6.79 14.11 4.05
CA ARG A 702 -5.37 14.44 3.97
C ARG A 702 -4.99 14.94 2.58
N ASP A 703 -5.53 14.32 1.55
CA ASP A 703 -5.27 14.67 0.16
C ASP A 703 -6.20 15.80 -0.35
N GLY A 704 -6.87 16.52 0.55
CA GLY A 704 -7.72 17.66 0.22
C GLY A 704 -9.12 17.29 -0.28
N GLY A 705 -9.50 16.01 -0.27
CA GLY A 705 -10.75 15.51 -0.85
C GLY A 705 -12.03 15.95 -0.13
N LEU A 706 -11.93 16.39 1.14
CA LEU A 706 -13.07 16.86 1.92
C LEU A 706 -13.12 18.39 2.06
N PRO A 707 -14.32 18.99 2.14
CA PRO A 707 -14.44 20.38 2.55
C PRO A 707 -13.85 20.56 3.96
N PHE A 708 -13.12 21.65 4.18
CA PHE A 708 -12.41 21.91 5.44
C PHE A 708 -11.39 20.82 5.81
N SER A 709 -10.72 20.22 4.82
CA SER A 709 -9.68 19.19 5.00
C SER A 709 -8.71 19.42 6.20
N PRO A 710 -8.16 20.63 6.44
CA PRO A 710 -7.28 20.88 7.60
C PRO A 710 -7.94 20.66 8.97
N TYR A 711 -9.27 20.75 9.06
CA TYR A 711 -10.00 20.45 10.28
C TYR A 711 -10.09 18.94 10.53
N TRP A 712 -10.20 18.13 9.49
CA TRP A 712 -10.42 16.69 9.59
C TRP A 712 -9.13 15.89 9.76
N THR A 713 -8.00 16.41 9.30
CA THR A 713 -6.67 15.75 9.32
C THR A 713 -5.97 15.79 10.69
N VAL A 714 -6.62 16.34 11.71
CA VAL A 714 -6.06 16.40 13.07
C VAL A 714 -6.19 15.05 13.77
N LEU A 715 -5.04 14.42 14.05
CA LEU A 715 -4.96 13.22 14.88
C LEU A 715 -4.91 13.56 16.38
N ASN A 716 -5.57 12.76 17.20
CA ASN A 716 -5.49 12.92 18.65
C ASN A 716 -4.10 12.50 19.18
N LYS A 717 -3.46 13.35 19.99
CA LYS A 717 -2.09 13.10 20.49
C LYS A 717 -1.95 11.80 21.31
N ARG A 718 -2.99 11.41 22.05
CA ARG A 718 -2.96 10.24 22.96
C ARG A 718 -3.28 8.94 22.23
N THR A 719 -4.32 8.93 21.41
CA THR A 719 -4.79 7.71 20.73
C THR A 719 -4.23 7.55 19.32
N GLN A 720 -3.67 8.61 18.72
CA GLN A 720 -3.24 8.67 17.32
C GLN A 720 -4.38 8.35 16.32
N MET A 721 -5.63 8.55 16.75
CA MET A 721 -6.83 8.29 15.94
C MET A 721 -7.47 9.60 15.44
N PRO A 722 -8.12 9.60 14.26
CA PRO A 722 -8.85 10.75 13.73
C PRO A 722 -10.24 10.89 14.37
N LEU A 723 -10.29 11.29 15.65
CA LEU A 723 -11.54 11.31 16.43
C LEU A 723 -12.67 12.15 15.82
N ARG A 724 -12.34 13.25 15.13
CA ARG A 724 -13.33 14.11 14.45
C ARG A 724 -14.07 13.33 13.35
N LEU A 725 -13.34 12.45 12.64
CA LEU A 725 -13.87 11.64 11.56
C LEU A 725 -14.63 10.40 12.07
N VAL A 726 -14.27 9.88 13.25
CA VAL A 726 -15.07 8.87 13.97
C VAL A 726 -16.48 9.42 14.22
N TRP A 727 -16.59 10.60 14.83
CA TRP A 727 -17.90 11.18 15.14
C TRP A 727 -18.65 11.69 13.91
N LEU A 728 -17.95 12.18 12.88
CA LEU A 728 -18.56 12.46 11.59
C LEU A 728 -19.22 11.21 11.00
N SER A 729 -18.53 10.07 11.04
CA SER A 729 -19.06 8.79 10.56
C SER A 729 -20.31 8.40 11.35
N VAL A 730 -20.26 8.45 12.68
CA VAL A 730 -21.40 8.13 13.56
C VAL A 730 -22.62 8.99 13.20
N VAL A 731 -22.44 10.30 13.06
CA VAL A 731 -23.54 11.22 12.72
C VAL A 731 -24.13 10.90 11.34
N VAL A 732 -23.31 10.73 10.32
CA VAL A 732 -23.77 10.42 8.95
C VAL A 732 -24.52 9.08 8.93
N ILE A 733 -24.00 8.07 9.60
CA ILE A 733 -24.60 6.73 9.65
C ILE A 733 -25.98 6.75 10.34
N ILE A 734 -26.13 7.53 11.43
CA ILE A 734 -27.42 7.76 12.09
C ILE A 734 -28.38 8.49 11.17
N LEU A 735 -27.94 9.56 10.48
CA LEU A 735 -28.80 10.31 9.57
C LEU A 735 -29.31 9.47 8.40
N LEU A 736 -28.49 8.55 7.87
CA LEU A 736 -28.91 7.62 6.82
C LEU A 736 -30.04 6.67 7.26
N ALA A 737 -30.17 6.40 8.56
CA ALA A 737 -31.23 5.55 9.11
C ALA A 737 -32.55 6.30 9.38
N LEU A 738 -32.61 7.64 9.24
CA LEU A 738 -33.83 8.43 9.49
C LEU A 738 -35.08 7.93 8.75
N PRO A 739 -35.02 7.49 7.47
CA PRO A 739 -36.18 6.95 6.77
C PRO A 739 -36.82 5.73 7.46
N ALA A 740 -36.06 4.99 8.29
CA ALA A 740 -36.55 3.82 9.02
C ALA A 740 -37.66 4.17 10.02
N ILE A 741 -37.78 5.44 10.42
CA ILE A 741 -38.86 5.93 11.26
C ILE A 741 -40.24 5.71 10.60
N GLY A 742 -40.31 5.85 9.28
CA GLY A 742 -41.57 5.88 8.53
C GLY A 742 -41.73 4.81 7.45
N SER A 743 -40.67 4.10 7.06
CA SER A 743 -40.76 3.06 6.03
C SER A 743 -40.00 1.78 6.40
N THR A 744 -40.67 0.65 6.21
CA THR A 744 -40.12 -0.70 6.40
C THR A 744 -39.18 -1.11 5.28
N ALA A 745 -39.29 -0.46 4.11
CA ALA A 745 -38.39 -0.68 2.96
C ALA A 745 -36.98 -0.13 3.18
N THR A 746 -36.76 0.70 4.22
CA THR A 746 -35.49 1.38 4.48
C THR A 746 -34.30 0.43 4.54
N LEU A 747 -34.44 -0.73 5.18
CA LEU A 747 -33.34 -1.69 5.28
C LEU A 747 -32.93 -2.20 3.89
N SER A 748 -33.89 -2.65 3.07
CA SER A 748 -33.63 -3.14 1.72
C SER A 748 -33.03 -2.05 0.81
N ALA A 749 -33.50 -0.81 0.94
CA ALA A 749 -32.97 0.33 0.20
C ALA A 749 -31.52 0.62 0.58
N ILE A 750 -31.21 0.71 1.87
CA ILE A 750 -29.86 0.94 2.38
C ILE A 750 -28.93 -0.22 1.97
N SER A 751 -29.39 -1.47 2.02
CA SER A 751 -28.63 -2.63 1.54
C SER A 751 -28.30 -2.49 0.06
N GLY A 752 -29.26 -2.17 -0.81
CA GLY A 752 -29.01 -1.93 -2.24
C GLY A 752 -28.02 -0.79 -2.48
N ILE A 753 -28.16 0.34 -1.77
CA ILE A 753 -27.22 1.47 -1.83
C ILE A 753 -25.81 1.04 -1.44
N SER A 754 -25.69 0.24 -0.38
CA SER A 754 -24.39 -0.26 0.09
C SER A 754 -23.73 -1.17 -0.94
N ILE A 755 -24.49 -2.09 -1.55
CA ILE A 755 -23.99 -2.98 -2.59
C ILE A 755 -23.42 -2.19 -3.76
N ILE A 756 -24.18 -1.22 -4.27
CA ILE A 756 -23.73 -0.42 -5.40
C ILE A 756 -22.49 0.42 -5.04
N GLY A 757 -22.50 1.07 -3.87
CA GLY A 757 -21.37 1.86 -3.39
C GLY A 757 -20.07 1.06 -3.35
N PHE A 758 -20.11 -0.10 -2.67
CA PHE A 758 -18.94 -0.97 -2.55
C PHE A 758 -18.50 -1.55 -3.88
N THR A 759 -19.41 -2.21 -4.61
CA THR A 759 -19.05 -2.98 -5.81
C THR A 759 -18.50 -2.10 -6.93
N VAL A 760 -19.04 -0.88 -7.09
CA VAL A 760 -18.49 0.13 -8.00
C VAL A 760 -17.11 0.59 -7.53
N SER A 761 -16.93 0.89 -6.23
CA SER A 761 -15.60 1.26 -5.71
C SER A 761 -14.57 0.16 -5.91
N TYR A 762 -14.97 -1.11 -5.84
CA TYR A 762 -14.09 -2.27 -6.02
C TYR A 762 -13.70 -2.45 -7.49
N ALA A 763 -14.66 -2.24 -8.39
CA ALA A 763 -14.46 -2.45 -9.83
C ALA A 763 -13.57 -1.38 -10.47
N ILE A 764 -13.58 -0.12 -9.99
CA ILE A 764 -12.78 0.97 -10.56
C ILE A 764 -11.27 0.65 -10.58
N PRO A 765 -10.60 0.35 -9.44
CA PRO A 765 -9.18 0.03 -9.45
C PRO A 765 -8.88 -1.26 -10.22
N ILE A 766 -9.76 -2.27 -10.17
CA ILE A 766 -9.61 -3.50 -10.97
C ILE A 766 -9.61 -3.17 -12.47
N LEU A 767 -10.56 -2.34 -12.92
CA LEU A 767 -10.68 -1.92 -14.31
C LEU A 767 -9.43 -1.14 -14.75
N LEU A 768 -8.95 -0.21 -13.93
CA LEU A 768 -7.74 0.54 -14.24
C LEU A 768 -6.52 -0.37 -14.29
N ARG A 769 -6.41 -1.36 -13.40
CA ARG A 769 -5.32 -2.34 -13.40
C ARG A 769 -5.27 -3.21 -14.66
N ILE A 770 -6.41 -3.49 -15.29
CA ILE A 770 -6.46 -4.28 -16.54
C ILE A 770 -6.46 -3.42 -17.82
N THR A 771 -6.63 -2.10 -17.69
CA THR A 771 -6.66 -1.14 -18.81
C THR A 771 -5.47 -0.17 -18.76
N VAL A 772 -5.58 0.94 -18.03
CA VAL A 772 -4.61 2.04 -18.01
C VAL A 772 -3.30 1.63 -17.35
N GLY A 773 -3.38 0.96 -16.20
CA GLY A 773 -2.24 0.50 -15.43
C GLY A 773 -1.71 -0.88 -15.85
N ALA A 774 -2.20 -1.44 -16.96
CA ALA A 774 -1.90 -2.83 -17.33
C ALA A 774 -0.41 -3.09 -17.59
N GLU A 775 0.31 -2.08 -18.11
CA GLU A 775 1.74 -2.16 -18.44
C GLU A 775 2.64 -1.60 -17.33
N THR A 776 2.12 -0.70 -16.51
CA THR A 776 2.88 -0.03 -15.44
C THR A 776 2.77 -0.73 -14.08
N PHE A 777 1.81 -1.64 -13.92
CA PHE A 777 1.60 -2.37 -12.69
C PHE A 777 2.68 -3.44 -12.46
N VAL A 778 3.45 -3.27 -11.39
CA VAL A 778 4.48 -4.23 -10.97
C VAL A 778 3.87 -5.23 -9.99
N GLN A 779 3.85 -6.50 -10.37
CA GLN A 779 3.37 -7.58 -9.50
C GLN A 779 4.31 -7.80 -8.31
N ARG A 780 3.73 -8.09 -7.13
CA ARG A 780 4.47 -8.35 -5.88
C ARG A 780 4.08 -9.69 -5.24
N GLU A 781 4.15 -9.82 -3.92
CA GLU A 781 4.08 -11.09 -3.17
C GLU A 781 2.84 -11.92 -3.52
N PHE A 782 1.67 -11.29 -3.62
CA PHE A 782 0.48 -11.93 -4.19
C PHE A 782 0.30 -11.45 -5.64
N ASN A 783 0.41 -12.38 -6.58
CA ASN A 783 0.26 -12.12 -8.00
C ASN A 783 -0.66 -13.17 -8.66
N LEU A 784 -1.44 -12.73 -9.64
CA LEU A 784 -2.30 -13.60 -10.43
C LEU A 784 -1.64 -14.01 -11.77
N GLY A 785 -0.44 -13.48 -12.06
CA GLY A 785 0.27 -13.70 -13.31
C GLY A 785 -0.62 -13.45 -14.53
N ARG A 786 -0.67 -14.42 -15.44
CA ARG A 786 -1.48 -14.39 -16.67
C ARG A 786 -2.99 -14.32 -16.42
N PHE A 787 -3.46 -14.74 -15.25
CA PHE A 787 -4.89 -14.79 -14.95
C PHE A 787 -5.44 -13.45 -14.49
N SER A 788 -4.60 -12.44 -14.26
CA SER A 788 -5.08 -11.16 -13.75
C SER A 788 -6.07 -10.46 -14.69
N LYS A 789 -5.78 -10.39 -16.00
CA LYS A 789 -6.69 -9.77 -16.98
C LYS A 789 -8.04 -10.49 -17.07
N PRO A 790 -8.10 -11.83 -17.25
CA PRO A 790 -9.37 -12.57 -17.21
C PRO A 790 -10.16 -12.37 -15.92
N ILE A 791 -9.50 -12.47 -14.76
CA ILE A 791 -10.14 -12.30 -13.45
C ILE A 791 -10.71 -10.89 -13.31
N GLY A 792 -9.96 -9.86 -13.71
CA GLY A 792 -10.42 -8.48 -13.67
C GLY A 792 -11.63 -8.22 -14.57
N TRP A 793 -11.67 -8.77 -15.78
CA TRP A 793 -12.85 -8.65 -16.65
C TRP A 793 -14.08 -9.31 -16.07
N VAL A 794 -13.95 -10.53 -15.52
CA VAL A 794 -15.06 -11.23 -14.86
C VAL A 794 -15.60 -10.41 -13.68
N ALA A 795 -14.71 -9.85 -12.85
CA ALA A 795 -15.07 -8.99 -11.74
C ALA A 795 -15.85 -7.74 -12.21
N CYS A 796 -15.36 -7.04 -13.23
CA CYS A 796 -16.03 -5.84 -13.76
C CYS A 796 -17.40 -6.15 -14.42
N ILE A 797 -17.50 -7.26 -15.15
CA ILE A 797 -18.77 -7.70 -15.79
C ILE A 797 -19.80 -8.06 -14.72
N TRP A 798 -19.39 -8.79 -13.68
CA TRP A 798 -20.25 -9.11 -12.55
C TRP A 798 -20.74 -7.85 -11.84
N THR A 799 -19.85 -6.90 -11.56
CA THR A 799 -20.23 -5.60 -10.97
C THR A 799 -21.24 -4.86 -11.86
N ALA A 800 -21.02 -4.81 -13.18
CA ALA A 800 -21.95 -4.16 -14.10
C ALA A 800 -23.33 -4.86 -14.10
N PHE A 801 -23.35 -6.19 -14.04
CA PHE A 801 -24.57 -6.98 -13.95
C PHE A 801 -25.37 -6.69 -12.68
N ILE A 802 -24.75 -6.79 -11.50
CA ILE A 802 -25.45 -6.49 -10.22
C ILE A 802 -25.82 -5.01 -10.10
N PHE A 803 -25.04 -4.12 -10.71
CA PHE A 803 -25.37 -2.71 -10.77
C PHE A 803 -26.72 -2.48 -11.44
N VAL A 804 -26.96 -3.12 -12.59
CA VAL A 804 -28.25 -3.00 -13.27
C VAL A 804 -29.36 -3.64 -12.45
N ILE A 805 -29.18 -4.90 -12.03
CA ILE A 805 -30.24 -5.68 -11.38
C ILE A 805 -30.74 -5.03 -10.08
N PHE A 806 -29.85 -4.54 -9.22
CA PHE A 806 -30.25 -3.97 -7.92
C PHE A 806 -30.78 -2.54 -7.99
N ASN A 807 -30.73 -1.91 -9.18
CA ASN A 807 -31.42 -0.65 -9.43
C ASN A 807 -32.84 -0.84 -10.00
N LEU A 808 -33.25 -2.07 -10.33
CA LEU A 808 -34.59 -2.38 -10.82
C LEU A 808 -35.60 -2.53 -9.67
N PRO A 809 -36.93 -2.42 -9.92
CA PRO A 809 -37.93 -2.57 -8.88
C PRO A 809 -37.97 -4.00 -8.32
N GLN A 810 -38.03 -4.11 -6.99
CA GLN A 810 -37.91 -5.40 -6.27
C GLN A 810 -39.25 -6.15 -6.13
N SER A 811 -40.36 -5.46 -6.37
CA SER A 811 -41.71 -6.03 -6.37
C SER A 811 -42.59 -5.33 -7.39
N TRP A 812 -43.69 -5.99 -7.75
CA TRP A 812 -44.68 -5.50 -8.69
C TRP A 812 -46.11 -5.77 -8.18
N PRO A 813 -47.05 -4.81 -8.32
CA PRO A 813 -46.88 -3.45 -8.84
C PRO A 813 -46.17 -2.52 -7.85
N VAL A 814 -45.44 -1.54 -8.38
CA VAL A 814 -44.87 -0.44 -7.57
C VAL A 814 -45.98 0.57 -7.28
N SER A 815 -46.68 0.41 -6.15
CA SER A 815 -47.88 1.19 -5.82
C SER A 815 -47.70 2.17 -4.66
N ASN A 816 -46.67 2.01 -3.84
CA ASN A 816 -46.44 2.81 -2.64
C ASN A 816 -44.95 2.96 -2.30
N VAL A 817 -44.66 3.73 -1.25
CA VAL A 817 -43.29 3.97 -0.76
C VAL A 817 -42.59 2.66 -0.39
N ASP A 818 -43.29 1.69 0.20
CA ASP A 818 -42.68 0.44 0.65
C ASP A 818 -42.37 -0.56 -0.48
N THR A 819 -42.96 -0.38 -1.67
CA THR A 819 -42.67 -1.18 -2.88
C THR A 819 -41.69 -0.48 -3.83
N PHE A 820 -41.35 0.78 -3.56
CA PHE A 820 -40.40 1.54 -4.38
C PHE A 820 -38.95 1.23 -4.02
N ASN A 821 -38.13 0.92 -5.02
CA ASN A 821 -36.69 0.76 -4.83
C ASN A 821 -36.01 2.15 -4.80
N PHE A 822 -35.53 2.57 -3.62
CA PHE A 822 -34.83 3.85 -3.43
C PHE A 822 -33.35 3.83 -3.84
N THR A 823 -32.76 2.66 -4.09
CA THR A 823 -31.36 2.54 -4.53
C THR A 823 -31.02 3.41 -5.75
N PRO A 824 -31.76 3.39 -6.88
CA PRO A 824 -31.46 4.23 -8.03
C PRO A 824 -31.51 5.73 -7.74
N ALA A 825 -32.40 6.17 -6.84
CA ALA A 825 -32.49 7.58 -6.47
C ALA A 825 -31.21 8.04 -5.73
N ALA A 826 -30.74 7.26 -4.75
CA ALA A 826 -29.55 7.59 -3.98
C ALA A 826 -28.26 7.47 -4.81
N VAL A 827 -28.13 6.40 -5.60
CA VAL A 827 -26.98 6.21 -6.50
C VAL A 827 -26.95 7.29 -7.59
N GLY A 828 -28.10 7.60 -8.19
CA GLY A 828 -28.23 8.66 -9.18
C GLY A 828 -27.87 10.04 -8.61
N PHE A 829 -28.32 10.34 -7.39
CA PHE A 829 -27.93 11.56 -6.68
C PHE A 829 -26.41 11.63 -6.47
N LEU A 830 -25.78 10.56 -5.99
CA LEU A 830 -24.33 10.53 -5.80
C LEU A 830 -23.60 10.70 -7.14
N LEU A 831 -24.03 10.02 -8.20
CA LEU A 831 -23.43 10.14 -9.52
C LEU A 831 -23.50 11.60 -10.01
N VAL A 832 -24.67 12.23 -9.93
CA VAL A 832 -24.84 13.63 -10.32
C VAL A 832 -23.97 14.55 -9.46
N PHE A 833 -23.94 14.33 -8.14
CA PHE A 833 -23.13 15.12 -7.21
C PHE A 833 -21.63 15.00 -7.52
N THR A 834 -21.11 13.78 -7.64
CA THR A 834 -19.69 13.51 -7.88
C THR A 834 -19.24 14.00 -9.25
N THR A 835 -20.05 13.78 -10.30
CA THR A 835 -19.80 14.29 -11.65
C THR A 835 -19.85 15.81 -11.71
N SER A 836 -20.88 16.43 -11.13
CA SER A 836 -21.02 17.89 -11.14
C SER A 836 -19.89 18.55 -10.35
N THR A 837 -19.59 18.08 -9.15
CA THR A 837 -18.48 18.60 -8.34
C THR A 837 -17.13 18.43 -9.04
N TRP A 838 -16.92 17.32 -9.76
CA TRP A 838 -15.73 17.11 -10.58
C TRP A 838 -15.57 18.18 -11.67
N PHE A 839 -16.58 18.34 -12.52
CA PHE A 839 -16.49 19.25 -13.67
C PHE A 839 -16.56 20.73 -13.29
N LEU A 840 -17.30 21.08 -12.24
CA LEU A 840 -17.47 22.46 -11.79
C LEU A 840 -16.33 22.93 -10.88
N SER A 841 -15.65 22.04 -10.16
CA SER A 841 -14.67 22.43 -9.13
C SER A 841 -13.46 21.50 -9.06
N ALA A 842 -13.65 20.22 -8.69
CA ALA A 842 -12.55 19.36 -8.24
C ALA A 842 -11.46 19.12 -9.29
N ARG A 843 -11.80 19.09 -10.60
CA ARG A 843 -10.79 18.92 -11.67
C ARG A 843 -9.69 19.99 -11.67
N HIS A 844 -9.96 21.17 -11.09
CA HIS A 844 -9.03 22.29 -11.09
C HIS A 844 -8.00 22.21 -9.97
N TRP A 845 -8.36 21.64 -8.82
CA TRP A 845 -7.54 21.65 -7.60
C TRP A 845 -7.19 20.26 -7.06
N PHE A 846 -8.04 19.25 -7.28
CA PHE A 846 -7.80 17.90 -6.80
C PHE A 846 -6.78 17.17 -7.67
N LYS A 847 -5.71 16.68 -7.06
CA LYS A 847 -4.60 16.00 -7.75
C LYS A 847 -4.47 14.52 -7.40
N GLY A 848 -5.40 13.99 -6.60
CA GLY A 848 -5.25 12.66 -6.02
C GLY A 848 -4.25 12.65 -4.86
N PRO A 849 -3.70 11.49 -4.51
CA PRO A 849 -2.86 11.34 -3.33
C PRO A 849 -1.53 12.07 -3.46
N VAL A 850 -1.19 12.87 -2.45
CA VAL A 850 0.02 13.71 -2.43
C VAL A 850 1.09 13.06 -1.54
N SER A 851 2.33 12.95 -2.04
CA SER A 851 3.45 12.41 -1.28
C SER A 851 3.82 13.35 -0.12
N GLU A 852 3.64 12.91 1.13
CA GLU A 852 4.05 13.65 2.33
C GLU A 852 5.58 13.81 2.39
N ILE A 853 6.32 12.80 1.94
CA ILE A 853 7.80 12.82 1.98
C ILE A 853 8.33 13.86 1.00
N ALA A 854 7.74 13.96 -0.19
CA ALA A 854 8.10 15.01 -1.15
C ALA A 854 7.84 16.41 -0.58
N LEU A 855 6.77 16.59 0.22
CA LEU A 855 6.47 17.86 0.89
C LEU A 855 7.44 18.19 2.02
N LEU A 856 7.84 17.21 2.84
CA LEU A 856 8.84 17.40 3.90
C LEU A 856 10.24 17.68 3.34
N GLU A 857 10.61 17.06 2.23
CA GLU A 857 11.84 17.37 1.51
C GLU A 857 11.80 18.78 0.90
N LEU A 858 10.63 19.25 0.45
CA LEU A 858 10.42 20.63 -0.01
C LEU A 858 10.50 21.64 1.15
N ASP A 859 9.87 21.35 2.30
CA ASP A 859 9.87 22.20 3.49
C ASP A 859 11.26 22.23 4.18
N GLY A 860 12.04 21.14 4.12
CA GLY A 860 13.42 21.11 4.59
C GLY A 860 14.43 21.85 3.69
N VAL A 861 14.02 22.21 2.47
CA VAL A 861 14.88 22.90 1.48
C VAL A 861 14.62 24.41 1.43
N VAL A 862 13.49 24.89 1.96
CA VAL A 862 13.25 26.31 2.23
C VAL A 862 13.69 26.60 3.66
N PRO A 863 14.65 27.52 3.92
CA PRO A 863 14.83 28.03 5.26
C PRO A 863 13.54 28.76 5.64
N THR A 864 12.67 28.10 6.38
CA THR A 864 11.57 28.76 7.06
C THR A 864 12.21 29.68 8.09
N ASN A 865 12.21 30.99 7.81
CA ASN A 865 12.26 31.99 8.87
C ASN A 865 10.97 31.83 9.69
N VAL A 866 10.97 30.89 10.63
CA VAL A 866 9.85 30.63 11.57
C VAL A 866 9.78 31.72 12.66
N GLY A 867 10.64 32.74 12.61
CA GLY A 867 10.62 33.86 13.56
C GLY A 867 9.57 34.95 13.30
N GLU A 868 9.02 35.10 12.08
CA GLU A 868 8.22 36.30 11.74
C GLU A 868 6.71 36.04 11.52
N LYS A 869 6.23 34.78 11.61
CA LYS A 869 4.81 34.48 11.41
C LYS A 869 4.00 34.23 12.70
N GLN A 870 4.62 34.34 13.87
CA GLN A 870 3.91 34.22 15.15
C GLN A 870 3.52 35.56 15.78
N GLU A 871 4.09 36.71 15.37
CA GLU A 871 3.74 38.02 15.96
C GLU A 871 2.66 38.79 15.19
N VAL A 872 2.23 38.36 13.99
CA VAL A 872 1.23 39.10 13.19
C VAL A 872 -0.21 38.61 13.40
N PHE A 873 -0.44 37.55 14.20
CA PHE A 873 -1.79 37.00 14.43
C PHE A 873 -2.38 37.27 15.83
N GLU A 874 -1.66 37.94 16.74
CA GLU A 874 -2.18 38.36 18.05
C GLU A 874 -2.58 39.85 18.13
N GLU A 875 -2.36 40.65 17.09
CA GLU A 875 -2.72 42.09 17.11
C GLU A 875 -3.96 42.46 16.25
N THR A 876 -4.73 41.49 15.76
CA THR A 876 -6.04 41.78 15.16
C THR A 876 -7.02 40.61 15.22
N LYS A 877 -7.39 40.19 16.44
CA LYS A 877 -8.75 39.75 16.79
C LYS A 877 -8.93 39.49 18.27
#